data_AF-A0A261AGP6-F1
#
_entry.id   AF-A0A261AGP6-F1
#
_cell.length_a   1.000
_cell.length_b   1.000
_cell.length_c   1.000
_cell.angle_alpha   90.00
_cell.angle_beta   90.00
_cell.angle_gamma   90.00
#
_symmetry.space_group_name_H-M   'P 1'
#
loop_
_entity.id
_entity.type
_entity.pdbx_description
1 polymer ?
#
loop_
_entity_poly.entity_id
_entity_poly.type
_entity_poly.pdbx_seq_one_letter_code
_entity_poly.pdbx_strand_id
1 'polypeptide(L)'
;MLNPHIHGMPRRIRLVDWVLLVVIIIAVYTILKYDRDFDSEKTELQSEKPTWNKEDIREMCQFLEHEVSGEEGDQWVKGNEYEKSLRLRGITIVFRHGERSPVSKVDDDIGCLPYRDFDRKAFAAYKELAESDELQAFLKLDPQLKQFPRVPLDRMFDDKIGVSRRLQSMEAYPIITYLKDSVSKIRKFPHSNYIQIFSGHDVTVGPILRVLGIPFVDPPHYTSRIVFEIYEHIHEGLYIRVLYNGRNRTFDVRFCQGDDLKYGMCRASAFEKFAKEGLFELAGVSEFKEMCASPIVSSEMSWAVKARSALTPNIWFTKKSGAEDGVKQEQHVIVRSMDSDVKPEEGCWPELKEFCRAHVIECSAFGLFLLFGFFCIFNAFVLGFLGTNELKLRYAHYEELVNEHCQFVENRNLHGSEGKTNHPNATLASILAVVRHGDRYGLVGNEKDCQVLTEEENQEFDEYLATIEKQNLKSVLKIPENMENKILTPKKDKCDSSTLSPRGALQEFSMGRFLSNQYRDTSLFSTSETYLNVTLTFSRLQRTFASGVALISGFIERKQTEFELPIEFKEGSVYYGCTDSGCNCDETIEILQQMTRTERKSLFRLEVDEQTQHIAQKLLAEVNYTQLNMDPTDIIDNLVARYVCQRKPLPCNDEFCASYLFFGDIFEYFSKQSEKLFDLNMGAERQYRVLNSFPILRYVRLMTESNGKQIQFFASHDTIIGSILRVLTDSGKYIDWQVFAARLIFEIYETTENTKFLRVVYDGEDITTSVKFCKNLEYGLCPVSDLKLFMEKGIFEMAGFETFEQICTDHRKEFNFV
;
A
#
# COMPACT_ATOMS: atom_id res chain seq x y z
N MET A 1 7.31 -61.30 -75.98
CA MET A 1 8.18 -60.56 -76.91
C MET A 1 8.41 -59.17 -76.33
N LEU A 2 9.69 -58.86 -76.06
CA LEU A 2 10.38 -57.55 -75.99
C LEU A 2 9.98 -56.47 -74.94
N ASN A 3 10.96 -56.23 -74.04
CA ASN A 3 11.29 -55.07 -73.16
C ASN A 3 11.73 -53.83 -74.02
N PRO A 4 12.09 -52.60 -73.52
CA PRO A 4 12.41 -52.14 -72.14
C PRO A 4 12.12 -50.65 -71.72
N HIS A 5 12.53 -50.29 -70.47
CA HIS A 5 12.89 -48.95 -69.88
C HIS A 5 11.77 -48.01 -69.33
N ILE A 6 11.80 -47.30 -68.17
CA ILE A 6 12.81 -46.87 -67.14
C ILE A 6 12.11 -46.49 -65.79
N HIS A 7 12.89 -46.57 -64.69
CA HIS A 7 12.71 -46.17 -63.27
C HIS A 7 12.13 -44.76 -62.89
N GLY A 8 11.56 -44.63 -61.66
CA GLY A 8 11.79 -43.42 -60.82
C GLY A 8 10.83 -43.05 -59.65
N MET A 9 11.26 -43.34 -58.40
CA MET A 9 11.17 -42.58 -57.12
C MET A 9 9.86 -42.30 -56.30
N PRO A 10 9.98 -42.16 -54.95
CA PRO A 10 8.88 -42.11 -53.98
C PRO A 10 8.38 -40.69 -53.66
N ARG A 11 7.15 -40.60 -53.13
CA ARG A 11 6.53 -39.35 -52.64
C ARG A 11 7.42 -38.65 -51.61
N ARG A 12 8.00 -37.50 -51.98
CA ARG A 12 8.66 -36.56 -51.05
C ARG A 12 7.65 -36.07 -50.02
N ILE A 13 7.84 -36.46 -48.76
CA ILE A 13 7.32 -35.74 -47.58
C ILE A 13 7.93 -34.34 -47.64
N ARG A 14 7.09 -33.29 -47.54
CA ARG A 14 7.57 -31.91 -47.70
C ARG A 14 8.28 -31.50 -46.41
N LEU A 15 9.31 -30.66 -46.54
CA LEU A 15 10.07 -30.09 -45.42
C LEU A 15 9.15 -29.47 -44.35
N VAL A 16 7.99 -28.94 -44.78
CA VAL A 16 6.95 -28.35 -43.93
C VAL A 16 6.33 -29.37 -42.97
N ASP A 17 6.14 -30.63 -43.41
CA ASP A 17 5.57 -31.68 -42.58
C ASP A 17 6.55 -32.09 -41.46
N TRP A 18 7.86 -32.07 -41.75
CA TRP A 18 8.92 -32.28 -40.75
C TRP A 18 9.02 -31.12 -39.76
N VAL A 19 8.91 -29.88 -40.24
CA VAL A 19 8.93 -28.69 -39.36
C VAL A 19 7.72 -28.71 -38.42
N LEU A 20 6.53 -29.03 -38.93
CA LEU A 20 5.32 -29.12 -38.11
C LEU A 20 5.43 -30.21 -37.05
N LEU A 21 5.97 -31.38 -37.41
CA LEU A 21 6.18 -32.49 -36.49
C LEU A 21 7.21 -32.14 -35.40
N VAL A 22 8.29 -31.42 -35.76
CA VAL A 22 9.30 -30.95 -34.80
C VAL A 22 8.70 -29.89 -33.85
N VAL A 23 7.88 -28.97 -34.34
CA VAL A 23 7.20 -27.98 -33.49
C VAL A 23 6.23 -28.65 -32.51
N ILE A 24 5.47 -29.66 -32.97
CA ILE A 24 4.58 -30.43 -32.09
C ILE A 24 5.39 -31.19 -31.02
N ILE A 25 6.51 -31.80 -31.39
CA ILE A 25 7.38 -32.52 -30.44
C ILE A 25 7.99 -31.55 -29.43
N ILE A 26 8.44 -30.36 -29.85
CA ILE A 26 8.96 -29.33 -28.94
C ILE A 26 7.87 -28.84 -28.00
N ALA A 27 6.65 -28.58 -28.51
CA ALA A 27 5.52 -28.15 -27.69
C ALA A 27 5.15 -29.21 -26.65
N VAL A 28 5.03 -30.49 -27.05
CA VAL A 28 4.73 -31.60 -26.14
C VAL A 28 5.87 -31.81 -25.12
N TYR A 29 7.13 -31.73 -25.54
CA TYR A 29 8.28 -31.83 -24.64
C TYR A 29 8.32 -30.67 -23.63
N THR A 30 7.97 -29.45 -24.06
CA THR A 30 7.94 -28.28 -23.17
C THR A 30 6.80 -28.41 -22.16
N ILE A 31 5.62 -28.85 -22.59
CA ILE A 31 4.47 -29.09 -21.69
C ILE A 31 4.81 -30.19 -20.66
N LEU A 32 5.36 -31.32 -21.10
CA LEU A 32 5.70 -32.43 -20.20
C LEU A 32 6.88 -32.10 -19.26
N LYS A 33 7.81 -31.23 -19.68
CA LYS A 33 8.88 -30.76 -18.81
C LYS A 33 8.35 -29.77 -17.76
N TYR A 34 7.45 -28.87 -18.17
CA TYR A 34 6.85 -27.89 -17.26
C TYR A 34 5.98 -28.56 -16.19
N ASP A 35 5.22 -29.60 -16.56
CA ASP A 35 4.40 -30.38 -15.61
C ASP A 35 5.25 -31.12 -14.57
N ARG A 36 6.46 -31.55 -14.97
CA ARG A 36 7.40 -32.25 -14.08
C ARG A 36 8.20 -31.29 -13.18
N ASP A 37 8.43 -30.06 -13.62
CA ASP A 37 9.09 -29.02 -12.82
C ASP A 37 8.08 -28.38 -11.83
N PHE A 38 6.78 -28.31 -12.20
CA PHE A 38 5.66 -27.86 -11.36
C PHE A 38 5.42 -28.73 -10.11
N ASP A 39 5.63 -30.04 -10.20
CA ASP A 39 5.56 -30.95 -9.04
C ASP A 39 6.76 -30.79 -8.08
N SER A 40 7.87 -30.20 -8.53
CA SER A 40 9.06 -29.98 -7.69
C SER A 40 9.01 -28.65 -6.93
N GLU A 41 8.38 -27.62 -7.50
CA GLU A 41 8.30 -26.25 -6.96
C GLU A 41 7.29 -26.09 -5.81
N LYS A 42 6.38 -27.05 -5.62
CA LYS A 42 5.46 -27.07 -4.45
C LYS A 42 6.16 -27.25 -3.10
N THR A 43 7.46 -27.54 -3.08
CA THR A 43 8.18 -27.87 -1.84
C THR A 43 9.08 -26.75 -1.32
N GLU A 44 9.24 -25.63 -2.03
CA GLU A 44 10.10 -24.52 -1.59
C GLU A 44 9.45 -23.15 -1.84
N LEU A 45 8.39 -22.83 -1.09
CA LEU A 45 7.99 -21.43 -0.91
C LEU A 45 8.79 -20.82 0.26
N GLN A 46 10.10 -20.66 0.07
CA GLN A 46 10.90 -19.76 0.89
C GLN A 46 10.83 -18.34 0.31
N SER A 47 10.65 -17.37 1.19
CA SER A 47 10.53 -15.95 0.88
C SER A 47 11.64 -15.43 -0.03
N GLU A 48 11.29 -15.06 -1.26
CA GLU A 48 12.20 -14.31 -2.13
C GLU A 48 12.40 -12.91 -1.56
N LYS A 49 13.63 -12.63 -1.12
CA LYS A 49 14.11 -11.27 -0.87
C LYS A 49 14.13 -10.50 -2.20
N PRO A 50 13.85 -9.18 -2.21
CA PRO A 50 13.91 -8.38 -3.43
C PRO A 50 15.34 -8.40 -4.00
N THR A 51 15.52 -9.03 -5.15
CA THR A 51 16.77 -9.00 -5.91
C THR A 51 16.84 -7.72 -6.72
N TRP A 52 17.52 -6.69 -6.20
CA TRP A 52 17.94 -5.55 -7.02
C TRP A 52 18.90 -6.04 -8.10
N ASN A 53 18.63 -5.77 -9.37
CA ASN A 53 19.53 -6.18 -10.44
C ASN A 53 20.82 -5.34 -10.35
N LYS A 54 21.97 -5.89 -10.74
CA LYS A 54 23.26 -5.17 -10.69
C LYS A 54 23.26 -3.89 -11.53
N GLU A 55 22.39 -3.82 -12.53
CA GLU A 55 22.19 -2.67 -13.41
C GLU A 55 21.45 -1.53 -12.69
N ASP A 56 20.43 -1.84 -11.88
CA ASP A 56 19.66 -0.83 -11.13
C ASP A 56 20.52 -0.10 -10.08
N ILE A 57 21.37 -0.84 -9.37
CA ILE A 57 22.32 -0.28 -8.40
C ILE A 57 23.36 0.58 -9.11
N ARG A 58 23.84 0.15 -10.29
CA ARG A 58 24.78 0.91 -11.11
C ARG A 58 24.17 2.21 -11.62
N GLU A 59 22.92 2.18 -12.06
CA GLU A 59 22.21 3.36 -12.57
C GLU A 59 21.90 4.38 -11.47
N MET A 60 21.52 3.93 -10.27
CA MET A 60 21.23 4.83 -9.14
C MET A 60 22.50 5.48 -8.56
N CYS A 61 23.60 4.74 -8.45
CA CYS A 61 24.84 5.22 -7.83
C CYS A 61 25.74 6.03 -8.77
N GLN A 62 25.55 5.97 -10.10
CA GLN A 62 26.33 6.72 -11.11
C GLN A 62 27.86 6.62 -10.89
N PHE A 63 28.37 5.39 -10.83
CA PHE A 63 29.81 5.15 -10.67
C PHE A 63 30.63 5.80 -11.80
N LEU A 64 31.89 6.18 -11.50
CA LEU A 64 32.77 6.89 -12.43
C LEU A 64 33.11 6.13 -13.72
N GLU A 65 32.83 4.82 -13.80
CA GLU A 65 32.93 4.06 -15.06
C GLU A 65 31.90 4.47 -16.09
N HIS A 66 30.81 5.11 -15.68
CA HIS A 66 29.77 5.56 -16.58
C HIS A 66 30.18 6.87 -17.25
N GLU A 67 30.36 6.82 -18.57
CA GLU A 67 30.71 8.00 -19.34
C GLU A 67 29.53 8.98 -19.36
N VAL A 68 29.75 10.20 -18.87
CA VAL A 68 28.74 11.27 -18.90
C VAL A 68 28.61 11.75 -20.34
N SER A 69 27.51 11.37 -20.98
CA SER A 69 27.18 11.76 -22.35
C SER A 69 25.91 12.62 -22.40
N GLY A 70 25.69 13.30 -23.52
CA GLY A 70 24.48 14.09 -23.74
C GLY A 70 24.51 14.97 -24.99
N GLU A 71 23.35 15.53 -25.32
CA GLU A 71 23.09 16.38 -26.49
C GLU A 71 23.21 17.88 -26.18
N GLU A 72 23.78 18.26 -25.02
CA GLU A 72 23.97 19.67 -24.64
C GLU A 72 24.93 20.41 -25.59
N GLY A 73 24.72 21.71 -25.74
CA GLY A 73 25.51 22.59 -26.59
C GLY A 73 25.00 22.65 -28.03
N ASP A 74 25.80 23.27 -28.90
CA ASP A 74 25.41 23.64 -30.26
C ASP A 74 25.69 22.56 -31.32
N GLN A 75 26.18 21.38 -30.93
CA GLN A 75 26.63 20.36 -31.88
C GLN A 75 25.51 19.85 -32.78
N TRP A 76 24.28 19.74 -32.26
CA TRP A 76 23.11 19.33 -33.03
C TRP A 76 22.68 20.35 -34.10
N VAL A 77 23.18 21.59 -34.03
CA VAL A 77 22.91 22.65 -35.01
C VAL A 77 23.91 22.60 -36.18
N LYS A 78 25.10 22.06 -35.97
CA LYS A 78 26.18 22.05 -36.97
C LYS A 78 25.82 21.19 -38.18
N GLY A 79 25.92 21.77 -39.37
CA GLY A 79 25.57 21.11 -40.63
C GLY A 79 24.08 21.16 -41.00
N ASN A 80 23.22 21.76 -40.17
CA ASN A 80 21.81 21.97 -40.48
C ASN A 80 21.55 23.32 -41.17
N GLU A 81 20.43 23.44 -41.89
CA GLU A 81 20.07 24.65 -42.66
C GLU A 81 19.95 25.92 -41.81
N TYR A 82 19.66 25.76 -40.52
CA TYR A 82 19.50 26.83 -39.53
C TYR A 82 20.77 27.13 -38.72
N GLU A 83 21.93 26.54 -39.07
CA GLU A 83 23.20 26.78 -38.38
C GLU A 83 23.60 28.26 -38.35
N LYS A 84 23.36 28.97 -39.45
CA LYS A 84 23.71 30.40 -39.57
C LYS A 84 22.69 31.31 -38.90
N SER A 85 21.52 30.79 -38.56
CA SER A 85 20.41 31.58 -38.05
C SER A 85 20.20 31.42 -36.55
N LEU A 86 20.74 30.37 -35.92
CA LEU A 86 20.64 30.10 -34.48
C LEU A 86 21.98 30.26 -33.75
N ARG A 87 21.93 30.92 -32.59
CA ARG A 87 23.08 31.09 -31.69
C ARG A 87 22.70 30.78 -30.25
N LEU A 88 23.47 29.93 -29.57
CA LEU A 88 23.31 29.71 -28.13
C LEU A 88 23.77 30.95 -27.36
N ARG A 89 22.87 31.54 -26.56
CA ARG A 89 23.09 32.81 -25.84
C ARG A 89 23.13 32.64 -24.33
N GLY A 90 22.52 31.59 -23.80
CA GLY A 90 22.69 31.27 -22.40
C GLY A 90 22.35 29.84 -22.04
N ILE A 91 22.90 29.41 -20.90
CA ILE A 91 22.69 28.09 -20.33
C ILE A 91 22.39 28.25 -18.85
N THR A 92 21.37 27.54 -18.38
CA THR A 92 21.16 27.35 -16.94
C THR A 92 21.14 25.87 -16.61
N ILE A 93 21.97 25.48 -15.65
CA ILE A 93 22.14 24.09 -15.23
C ILE A 93 21.65 23.98 -13.79
N VAL A 94 20.77 23.02 -13.52
CA VAL A 94 20.40 22.63 -12.16
C VAL A 94 20.76 21.16 -12.02
N PHE A 95 21.59 20.81 -11.05
CA PHE A 95 22.02 19.42 -10.86
C PHE A 95 21.89 18.97 -9.41
N ARG A 96 21.59 17.68 -9.25
CA ARG A 96 21.61 16.98 -7.96
C ARG A 96 23.07 16.72 -7.58
N HIS A 97 23.41 16.89 -6.31
CA HIS A 97 24.72 16.51 -5.81
C HIS A 97 25.09 15.03 -6.12
N GLY A 98 26.37 14.71 -6.04
CA GLY A 98 26.88 13.34 -6.21
C GLY A 98 26.61 12.44 -5.00
N GLU A 99 27.14 11.22 -5.00
CA GLU A 99 27.04 10.29 -3.87
C GLU A 99 27.56 10.91 -2.55
N ARG A 100 27.00 10.47 -1.41
CA ARG A 100 27.31 11.00 -0.07
C ARG A 100 27.20 9.92 1.00
N SER A 101 27.89 10.13 2.12
CA SER A 101 27.75 9.32 3.32
C SER A 101 26.29 9.21 3.82
N PRO A 102 25.97 8.12 4.56
CA PRO A 102 24.66 7.93 5.16
C PRO A 102 24.20 9.13 6.01
N VAL A 103 22.87 9.33 6.06
CA VAL A 103 22.25 10.44 6.83
C VAL A 103 22.46 10.28 8.33
N SER A 104 22.40 9.04 8.82
CA SER A 104 22.67 8.69 10.21
C SER A 104 24.17 8.53 10.43
N LYS A 105 24.68 9.13 11.52
CA LYS A 105 26.06 8.95 11.92
C LYS A 105 26.29 7.47 12.24
N VAL A 106 27.18 6.84 11.49
CA VAL A 106 27.74 5.53 11.83
C VAL A 106 29.10 5.81 12.46
N ASP A 107 29.34 5.34 13.68
CA ASP A 107 30.65 5.47 14.35
C ASP A 107 31.65 4.45 13.77
N ASP A 108 31.82 4.46 12.45
CA ASP A 108 32.92 3.76 11.79
C ASP A 108 33.59 4.66 10.74
N ASP A 109 34.91 4.57 10.65
CA ASP A 109 35.72 5.29 9.66
C ASP A 109 35.69 4.61 8.28
N ILE A 110 34.88 3.54 8.11
CA ILE A 110 34.89 2.67 6.92
C ILE A 110 34.25 3.40 5.73
N GLY A 111 33.33 4.34 5.99
CA GLY A 111 32.64 5.14 4.96
C GLY A 111 33.35 6.41 4.47
N CYS A 112 34.52 6.77 5.00
CA CYS A 112 35.10 8.11 4.79
C CYS A 112 36.12 8.23 3.64
N LEU A 113 36.42 7.15 2.91
CA LEU A 113 37.40 7.15 1.81
C LEU A 113 36.88 6.41 0.58
N PRO A 114 37.09 6.93 -0.65
CA PRO A 114 36.78 6.18 -1.87
C PRO A 114 37.56 4.87 -1.85
N TYR A 115 36.85 3.73 -1.87
CA TYR A 115 37.46 2.40 -1.70
C TYR A 115 38.41 2.04 -2.86
N ARG A 116 38.16 2.55 -4.07
CA ARG A 116 38.89 2.19 -5.29
C ARG A 116 39.97 3.21 -5.63
N ASP A 117 41.10 2.73 -6.16
CA ASP A 117 42.23 3.59 -6.54
C ASP A 117 41.91 4.58 -7.67
N PHE A 118 41.01 4.20 -8.59
CA PHE A 118 40.56 5.07 -9.67
C PHE A 118 39.81 6.28 -9.12
N ASP A 119 38.86 6.06 -8.22
CA ASP A 119 38.06 7.10 -7.55
C ASP A 119 38.95 8.02 -6.70
N ARG A 120 39.96 7.47 -6.00
CA ARG A 120 40.95 8.25 -5.24
C ARG A 120 41.76 9.18 -6.15
N LYS A 121 42.20 8.71 -7.32
CA LYS A 121 42.96 9.52 -8.29
C LYS A 121 42.08 10.60 -8.93
N ALA A 122 40.84 10.27 -9.27
CA ALA A 122 39.88 11.23 -9.81
C ALA A 122 39.55 12.33 -8.78
N PHE A 123 39.37 11.95 -7.50
CA PHE A 123 39.14 12.91 -6.42
C PHE A 123 40.35 13.82 -6.17
N ALA A 124 41.57 13.28 -6.24
CA ALA A 124 42.80 14.07 -6.13
C ALA A 124 42.92 15.12 -7.26
N ALA A 125 42.63 14.71 -8.51
CA ALA A 125 42.63 15.62 -9.65
C ALA A 125 41.51 16.69 -9.55
N TYR A 126 40.31 16.29 -9.09
CA TYR A 126 39.23 17.23 -8.80
C TYR A 126 39.64 18.27 -7.75
N LYS A 127 40.27 17.82 -6.66
CA LYS A 127 40.72 18.71 -5.58
C LYS A 127 41.71 19.75 -6.09
N GLU A 128 42.68 19.33 -6.91
CA GLU A 128 43.66 20.24 -7.54
C GLU A 128 42.97 21.29 -8.43
N LEU A 129 41.99 20.88 -9.24
CA LEU A 129 41.19 21.81 -10.05
C LEU A 129 40.31 22.73 -9.21
N ALA A 130 39.62 22.20 -8.19
CA ALA A 130 38.70 22.94 -7.32
C ALA A 130 39.40 24.03 -6.49
N GLU A 131 40.68 23.80 -6.19
CA GLU A 131 41.56 24.70 -5.46
C GLU A 131 42.37 25.64 -6.37
N SER A 132 42.37 25.44 -7.70
CA SER A 132 43.14 26.23 -8.68
C SER A 132 42.77 27.73 -8.73
N ASP A 133 43.77 28.59 -8.87
CA ASP A 133 43.59 30.06 -8.94
C ASP A 133 42.70 30.51 -10.10
N GLU A 134 42.73 29.77 -11.21
CA GLU A 134 41.94 30.04 -12.41
C GLU A 134 40.45 29.86 -12.16
N LEU A 135 40.06 28.78 -11.46
CA LEU A 135 38.67 28.53 -11.11
C LEU A 135 38.17 29.53 -10.06
N GLN A 136 39.02 29.92 -9.11
CA GLN A 136 38.71 30.94 -8.10
C GLN A 136 38.44 32.31 -8.71
N ALA A 137 39.23 32.70 -9.72
CA ALA A 137 39.08 33.96 -10.42
C ALA A 137 37.83 33.97 -11.33
N PHE A 138 37.41 32.81 -11.83
CA PHE A 138 36.24 32.64 -12.69
C PHE A 138 34.92 32.64 -11.90
N LEU A 139 34.90 32.06 -10.69
CA LEU A 139 33.69 31.90 -9.88
C LEU A 139 33.34 33.17 -9.10
N LYS A 140 32.16 33.74 -9.39
CA LYS A 140 31.55 34.80 -8.57
C LYS A 140 30.51 34.19 -7.63
N LEU A 141 30.92 33.86 -6.41
CA LEU A 141 30.04 33.31 -5.38
C LEU A 141 29.34 34.42 -4.58
N ASP A 142 28.12 34.15 -4.15
CA ASP A 142 27.44 34.96 -3.14
C ASP A 142 28.29 35.02 -1.85
N PRO A 143 28.41 36.17 -1.16
CA PRO A 143 29.15 36.28 0.10
C PRO A 143 28.80 35.20 1.14
N GLN A 144 27.55 34.77 1.22
CA GLN A 144 27.10 33.72 2.15
C GLN A 144 27.58 32.32 1.76
N LEU A 145 27.95 32.10 0.50
CA LEU A 145 28.41 30.81 -0.01
C LEU A 145 29.93 30.61 0.10
N LYS A 146 30.69 31.67 0.42
CA LYS A 146 32.15 31.58 0.60
C LYS A 146 32.58 30.67 1.75
N GLN A 147 31.70 30.43 2.72
CA GLN A 147 31.97 29.64 3.93
C GLN A 147 31.79 28.12 3.73
N PHE A 148 31.14 27.68 2.65
CA PHE A 148 30.90 26.26 2.40
C PHE A 148 32.14 25.63 1.72
N PRO A 149 32.60 24.46 2.19
CA PRO A 149 33.75 23.79 1.62
C PRO A 149 33.39 23.23 0.23
N ARG A 150 34.31 23.37 -0.73
CA ARG A 150 34.16 22.88 -2.11
C ARG A 150 34.51 21.40 -2.28
N VAL A 151 34.96 20.80 -1.18
CA VAL A 151 35.23 19.37 -0.99
C VAL A 151 34.36 18.89 0.17
N PRO A 152 33.88 17.63 0.16
CA PRO A 152 32.88 17.17 1.12
C PRO A 152 33.33 17.31 2.59
N LEU A 153 32.48 17.89 3.43
CA LEU A 153 32.51 17.87 4.89
C LEU A 153 31.08 17.74 5.44
N ASP A 154 30.98 17.22 6.65
CA ASP A 154 29.82 16.49 7.22
C ASP A 154 28.61 17.38 7.65
N ARG A 155 27.40 16.80 7.48
CA ARG A 155 26.01 17.17 7.95
C ARG A 155 25.15 18.20 7.17
N MET A 156 23.88 17.83 6.86
CA MET A 156 22.60 18.15 7.59
C MET A 156 21.30 17.97 6.72
N PHE A 157 20.31 17.19 7.22
CA PHE A 157 18.79 17.14 7.18
C PHE A 157 17.92 17.92 6.14
N ASP A 158 16.62 17.67 5.86
CA ASP A 158 15.59 16.60 6.06
C ASP A 158 14.35 16.92 5.16
N ASP A 159 13.45 15.93 5.04
CA ASP A 159 11.97 15.99 5.03
C ASP A 159 11.06 15.92 3.77
N LYS A 160 9.90 15.31 4.05
CA LYS A 160 8.96 14.54 3.22
C LYS A 160 7.64 15.25 2.85
N ILE A 161 6.82 14.48 2.15
CA ILE A 161 5.88 14.84 1.08
C ILE A 161 4.41 14.73 1.52
N GLY A 162 3.64 15.79 1.26
CA GLY A 162 2.16 15.83 1.36
C GLY A 162 1.59 17.17 0.85
N VAL A 163 2.36 18.25 1.08
CA VAL A 163 2.27 19.59 0.45
C VAL A 163 2.64 19.54 -1.06
N SER A 164 2.76 18.35 -1.64
CA SER A 164 3.68 18.08 -2.74
C SER A 164 3.48 18.96 -3.97
N ARG A 165 2.26 19.22 -4.46
CA ARG A 165 2.12 20.08 -5.67
C ARG A 165 2.35 21.56 -5.40
N ARG A 166 1.84 22.12 -4.29
CA ARG A 166 2.08 23.51 -3.92
C ARG A 166 3.53 23.72 -3.49
N LEU A 167 4.07 22.82 -2.67
CA LEU A 167 5.48 22.78 -2.26
C LEU A 167 6.39 22.62 -3.47
N GLN A 168 6.12 21.69 -4.39
CA GLN A 168 6.92 21.52 -5.60
C GLN A 168 6.90 22.80 -6.47
N SER A 169 5.74 23.44 -6.61
CA SER A 169 5.65 24.72 -7.29
C SER A 169 6.43 25.81 -6.54
N MET A 170 6.43 25.83 -5.21
CA MET A 170 7.20 26.77 -4.38
C MET A 170 8.71 26.50 -4.40
N GLU A 171 9.14 25.23 -4.38
CA GLU A 171 10.54 24.80 -4.47
C GLU A 171 11.11 25.07 -5.87
N ALA A 172 10.30 24.88 -6.91
CA ALA A 172 10.69 25.21 -8.29
C ALA A 172 10.64 26.73 -8.57
N TYR A 173 9.77 27.49 -7.90
CA TYR A 173 9.49 28.90 -8.21
C TYR A 173 10.73 29.80 -8.25
N PRO A 174 11.66 29.77 -7.27
CA PRO A 174 12.87 30.60 -7.31
C PRO A 174 13.71 30.32 -8.56
N ILE A 175 13.95 29.05 -8.88
CA ILE A 175 14.80 28.66 -10.02
C ILE A 175 14.13 29.02 -11.35
N ILE A 176 12.82 28.76 -11.48
CA ILE A 176 12.03 29.15 -12.65
C ILE A 176 12.00 30.68 -12.83
N THR A 177 11.99 31.44 -11.73
CA THR A 177 12.05 32.91 -11.75
C THR A 177 13.42 33.42 -12.19
N TYR A 178 14.51 32.84 -11.67
CA TYR A 178 15.86 33.18 -12.12
C TYR A 178 16.09 32.87 -13.60
N LEU A 179 15.52 31.76 -14.08
CA LEU A 179 15.52 31.40 -15.51
C LEU A 179 14.80 32.45 -16.36
N LYS A 180 13.62 32.90 -15.93
CA LYS A 180 12.86 33.97 -16.61
C LYS A 180 13.64 35.29 -16.63
N ASP A 181 14.32 35.62 -15.53
CA ASP A 181 15.17 36.80 -15.46
C ASP A 181 16.38 36.68 -16.40
N SER A 182 16.91 35.48 -16.59
CA SER A 182 18.00 35.21 -17.53
C SER A 182 17.59 35.47 -18.98
N VAL A 183 16.38 35.02 -19.37
CA VAL A 183 15.78 35.34 -20.68
C VAL A 183 15.63 36.86 -20.85
N SER A 184 15.14 37.55 -19.80
CA SER A 184 14.98 39.01 -19.81
C SER A 184 16.31 39.76 -19.91
N LYS A 185 17.35 39.28 -19.22
CA LYS A 185 18.71 39.85 -19.28
C LYS A 185 19.35 39.66 -20.64
N ILE A 186 19.24 38.48 -21.25
CA ILE A 186 19.77 38.21 -22.61
C ILE A 186 19.10 39.15 -23.62
N ARG A 187 17.80 39.37 -23.50
CA ARG A 187 17.05 40.30 -24.35
C ARG A 187 17.49 41.76 -24.14
N LYS A 188 17.76 42.16 -22.89
CA LYS A 188 18.21 43.53 -22.54
C LYS A 188 19.67 43.80 -22.94
N PHE A 189 20.52 42.78 -22.89
CA PHE A 189 21.95 42.86 -23.16
C PHE A 189 22.34 41.94 -24.33
N PRO A 190 22.06 42.33 -25.58
CA PRO A 190 22.21 41.49 -26.77
C PRO A 190 23.68 41.14 -27.11
N HIS A 191 24.66 41.75 -26.44
CA HIS A 191 26.08 41.43 -26.61
C HIS A 191 26.66 40.54 -25.50
N SER A 192 25.85 40.17 -24.50
CA SER A 192 26.28 39.35 -23.37
C SER A 192 25.77 37.92 -23.49
N ASN A 193 26.59 36.94 -23.12
CA ASN A 193 26.15 35.56 -22.90
C ASN A 193 25.92 35.33 -21.40
N TYR A 194 25.04 34.39 -21.05
CA TYR A 194 24.67 34.14 -19.67
C TYR A 194 24.82 32.67 -19.30
N ILE A 195 25.56 32.38 -18.23
CA ILE A 195 25.69 31.03 -17.67
C ILE A 195 25.25 31.10 -16.21
N GLN A 196 24.32 30.23 -15.83
CA GLN A 196 23.86 30.10 -14.45
C GLN A 196 23.89 28.64 -14.03
N ILE A 197 24.36 28.38 -12.82
CA ILE A 197 24.51 27.01 -12.31
C ILE A 197 23.92 26.98 -10.90
N PHE A 198 23.02 26.03 -10.66
CA PHE A 198 22.42 25.73 -9.38
C PHE A 198 22.83 24.33 -8.96
N SER A 199 23.37 24.22 -7.74
CA SER A 199 23.62 22.94 -7.07
C SER A 199 22.44 22.66 -6.14
N GLY A 200 21.87 21.46 -6.20
CA GLY A 200 20.68 21.10 -5.43
C GLY A 200 20.65 19.64 -4.98
N HIS A 201 19.53 19.25 -4.37
CA HIS A 201 19.23 17.90 -3.92
C HIS A 201 18.19 17.25 -4.84
N ASP A 202 17.82 16.00 -4.56
CA ASP A 202 16.64 15.35 -5.16
C ASP A 202 15.38 16.18 -4.92
N VAL A 203 15.25 16.80 -3.74
CA VAL A 203 14.20 17.78 -3.41
C VAL A 203 14.35 19.14 -4.11
N THR A 204 15.37 19.34 -4.97
CA THR A 204 15.49 20.53 -5.84
C THR A 204 15.22 20.17 -7.30
N VAL A 205 15.83 19.09 -7.79
CA VAL A 205 15.69 18.65 -9.19
C VAL A 205 14.33 18.01 -9.44
N GLY A 206 13.85 17.17 -8.52
CA GLY A 206 12.57 16.48 -8.62
C GLY A 206 11.38 17.44 -8.78
N PRO A 207 11.22 18.46 -7.92
CA PRO A 207 10.16 19.47 -8.07
C PRO A 207 10.15 20.17 -9.43
N ILE A 208 11.32 20.57 -9.94
CA ILE A 208 11.44 21.21 -11.26
C ILE A 208 10.96 20.26 -12.36
N LEU A 209 11.39 18.99 -12.34
CA LEU A 209 10.94 17.98 -13.31
C LEU A 209 9.43 17.77 -13.26
N ARG A 210 8.84 17.69 -12.06
CA ARG A 210 7.39 17.52 -11.86
C ARG A 210 6.58 18.71 -12.36
N VAL A 211 7.00 19.93 -12.02
CA VAL A 211 6.39 21.19 -12.49
C VAL A 211 6.47 21.31 -14.00
N LEU A 212 7.59 20.91 -14.60
CA LEU A 212 7.78 20.93 -16.05
C LEU A 212 7.11 19.76 -16.75
N GLY A 213 6.70 18.71 -16.04
CA GLY A 213 6.05 17.52 -16.61
C GLY A 213 7.02 16.54 -17.28
N ILE A 214 8.31 16.61 -16.95
CA ILE A 214 9.34 15.71 -17.48
C ILE A 214 9.32 14.41 -16.64
N PRO A 215 9.17 13.22 -17.25
CA PRO A 215 9.18 11.95 -16.54
C PRO A 215 10.59 11.62 -16.02
N PHE A 216 10.67 11.10 -14.79
CA PHE A 216 11.92 10.73 -14.12
C PHE A 216 11.69 9.66 -13.04
N VAL A 217 12.77 9.03 -12.59
CA VAL A 217 12.80 8.09 -11.44
C VAL A 217 12.94 8.89 -10.15
N ASP A 218 12.15 8.60 -9.13
CA ASP A 218 12.11 9.34 -7.86
C ASP A 218 12.76 8.52 -6.71
N PRO A 219 13.82 9.02 -6.04
CA PRO A 219 14.51 10.30 -6.28
C PRO A 219 15.32 10.31 -7.59
N PRO A 220 15.52 11.47 -8.25
CA PRO A 220 16.40 11.58 -9.42
C PRO A 220 17.78 11.00 -9.09
N HIS A 221 18.41 10.26 -10.01
CA HIS A 221 19.71 9.62 -9.77
C HIS A 221 20.76 10.65 -9.32
N TYR A 222 21.80 10.24 -8.60
CA TYR A 222 22.90 11.15 -8.25
C TYR A 222 23.46 11.83 -9.50
N THR A 223 23.90 13.09 -9.38
CA THR A 223 24.43 13.83 -10.54
C THR A 223 23.41 14.08 -11.67
N SER A 224 22.11 13.78 -11.46
CA SER A 224 21.08 14.13 -12.45
C SER A 224 21.05 15.64 -12.69
N ARG A 225 20.92 16.04 -13.95
CA ARG A 225 20.96 17.46 -14.38
C ARG A 225 19.80 17.79 -15.30
N ILE A 226 19.19 18.93 -15.06
CA ILE A 226 18.31 19.60 -16.01
C ILE A 226 19.00 20.85 -16.54
N VAL A 227 19.00 21.00 -17.86
CA VAL A 227 19.71 22.07 -18.58
C VAL A 227 18.72 22.85 -19.43
N PHE A 228 18.69 24.16 -19.26
CA PHE A 228 17.92 25.09 -20.08
C PHE A 228 18.88 25.86 -20.99
N GLU A 229 18.74 25.67 -22.29
CA GLU A 229 19.52 26.37 -23.29
C GLU A 229 18.66 27.45 -23.95
N ILE A 230 19.15 28.68 -23.99
CA ILE A 230 18.47 29.83 -24.58
C ILE A 230 19.16 30.15 -25.90
N TYR A 231 18.48 29.87 -27.00
CA TYR A 231 18.95 30.17 -28.35
C TYR A 231 18.33 31.46 -28.86
N GLU A 232 19.09 32.22 -29.65
CA GLU A 232 18.61 33.38 -30.37
C GLU A 232 18.60 33.08 -31.86
N HIS A 233 17.44 33.30 -32.48
CA HIS A 233 17.28 33.30 -33.93
C HIS A 233 17.41 34.73 -34.46
N ILE A 234 18.17 34.90 -35.55
CA ILE A 234 18.46 36.21 -36.18
C ILE A 234 17.22 37.05 -36.52
N HIS A 235 16.06 36.42 -36.74
CA HIS A 235 14.81 37.08 -37.14
C HIS A 235 13.60 36.70 -36.29
N GLU A 236 13.68 35.61 -35.52
CA GLU A 236 12.50 35.03 -34.82
C GLU A 236 12.59 35.19 -33.30
N GLY A 237 13.69 35.76 -32.78
CA GLY A 237 13.85 36.03 -31.35
C GLY A 237 14.36 34.82 -30.57
N LEU A 238 14.00 34.74 -29.29
CA LEU A 238 14.57 33.76 -28.36
C LEU A 238 13.75 32.46 -28.30
N TYR A 239 14.46 31.34 -28.24
CA TYR A 239 13.96 29.98 -28.08
C TYR A 239 14.58 29.31 -26.86
N ILE A 240 13.86 28.34 -26.29
CA ILE A 240 14.32 27.55 -25.15
C ILE A 240 14.30 26.07 -25.53
N ARG A 241 15.41 25.40 -25.23
CA ARG A 241 15.56 23.94 -25.25
C ARG A 241 15.77 23.46 -23.82
N VAL A 242 15.09 22.39 -23.42
CA VAL A 242 15.19 21.79 -22.09
C VAL A 242 15.74 20.37 -22.23
N LEU A 243 16.84 20.07 -21.56
CA LEU A 243 17.44 18.74 -21.53
C LEU A 243 17.39 18.16 -20.12
N TYR A 244 17.13 16.85 -20.01
CA TYR A 244 17.27 16.11 -18.76
C TYR A 244 18.22 14.93 -18.98
N ASN A 245 19.29 14.89 -18.19
CA ASN A 245 20.37 13.89 -18.28
C ASN A 245 20.87 13.70 -19.73
N GLY A 246 21.14 14.80 -20.43
CA GLY A 246 21.67 14.78 -21.79
C GLY A 246 20.66 14.53 -22.91
N ARG A 247 19.38 14.27 -22.61
CA ARG A 247 18.35 14.05 -23.64
C ARG A 247 17.47 15.28 -23.80
N ASN A 248 17.18 15.69 -25.04
CA ASN A 248 16.23 16.76 -25.30
C ASN A 248 14.81 16.35 -24.85
N ARG A 249 14.26 17.09 -23.89
CA ARG A 249 12.93 16.90 -23.31
C ARG A 249 11.96 18.03 -23.63
N THR A 250 12.33 18.94 -24.51
CA THR A 250 11.53 20.15 -24.80
C THR A 250 10.09 19.83 -25.23
N PHE A 251 9.87 18.71 -25.91
CA PHE A 251 8.53 18.20 -26.27
C PHE A 251 7.69 17.79 -25.04
N ASP A 252 8.35 17.23 -24.02
CA ASP A 252 7.69 16.74 -22.81
C ASP A 252 7.27 17.90 -21.88
N VAL A 253 7.87 19.09 -22.05
CA VAL A 253 7.69 20.21 -21.14
C VAL A 253 6.33 20.91 -21.31
N ARG A 254 5.61 21.10 -20.20
CA ARG A 254 4.25 21.67 -20.15
C ARG A 254 4.09 23.01 -20.86
N PHE A 255 5.06 23.92 -20.74
CA PHE A 255 4.95 25.25 -21.35
C PHE A 255 5.16 25.26 -22.85
N CYS A 256 5.68 24.17 -23.43
CA CYS A 256 5.82 24.01 -24.86
C CYS A 256 4.62 23.25 -25.48
N GLN A 257 3.69 22.72 -24.68
CA GLN A 257 2.50 22.00 -25.17
C GLN A 257 1.50 23.00 -25.79
N GLY A 258 1.48 23.07 -27.13
CA GLY A 258 0.59 23.95 -27.90
C GLY A 258 1.28 25.11 -28.64
N ASP A 259 2.59 25.26 -28.49
CA ASP A 259 3.41 26.14 -29.34
C ASP A 259 3.92 25.34 -30.55
N ASP A 260 4.09 25.99 -31.70
CA ASP A 260 4.66 25.32 -32.89
C ASP A 260 6.17 25.10 -32.64
N LEU A 261 6.55 23.87 -32.30
CA LEU A 261 7.91 23.49 -31.97
C LEU A 261 8.81 23.61 -33.20
N LYS A 262 9.44 24.78 -33.34
CA LYS A 262 10.46 25.01 -34.38
C LYS A 262 11.83 24.62 -33.87
N TYR A 263 12.59 23.92 -34.71
CA TYR A 263 13.97 23.51 -34.43
C TYR A 263 14.11 22.59 -33.19
N GLY A 264 13.04 21.89 -32.79
CA GLY A 264 13.02 21.06 -31.57
C GLY A 264 13.06 21.88 -30.26
N MET A 265 12.69 23.16 -30.35
CA MET A 265 12.66 24.14 -29.26
C MET A 265 11.31 24.85 -29.22
N CYS A 266 10.96 25.51 -28.11
CA CYS A 266 9.76 26.37 -28.06
C CYS A 266 10.13 27.83 -27.80
N ARG A 267 9.23 28.77 -28.11
CA ARG A 267 9.55 30.19 -27.99
C ARG A 267 9.76 30.56 -26.53
N ALA A 268 10.73 31.42 -26.25
CA ALA A 268 11.00 31.88 -24.89
C ALA A 268 9.78 32.59 -24.25
N SER A 269 8.88 33.16 -25.07
CA SER A 269 7.62 33.75 -24.62
C SER A 269 6.67 32.73 -23.97
N ALA A 270 6.69 31.47 -24.41
CA ALA A 270 5.85 30.42 -23.85
C ALA A 270 6.30 30.07 -22.42
N PHE A 271 7.62 30.00 -22.21
CA PHE A 271 8.22 29.86 -20.87
C PHE A 271 7.94 31.07 -19.98
N GLU A 272 8.09 32.30 -20.50
CA GLU A 272 7.82 33.53 -19.73
C GLU A 272 6.36 33.61 -19.28
N LYS A 273 5.42 33.14 -20.10
CA LYS A 273 4.00 33.02 -19.73
C LYS A 273 3.81 31.96 -18.63
N PHE A 274 4.39 30.78 -18.79
CA PHE A 274 4.33 29.73 -17.79
C PHE A 274 4.91 30.15 -16.43
N ALA A 275 6.07 30.82 -16.43
CA ALA A 275 6.72 31.31 -15.22
C ALA A 275 5.93 32.44 -14.51
N LYS A 276 5.02 33.12 -15.23
CA LYS A 276 4.17 34.19 -14.69
C LYS A 276 2.78 33.72 -14.26
N GLU A 277 2.21 32.74 -14.96
CA GLU A 277 0.80 32.36 -14.84
C GLU A 277 0.69 30.85 -14.61
N GLY A 278 1.27 30.04 -15.50
CA GLY A 278 1.13 28.58 -15.49
C GLY A 278 1.63 27.90 -14.22
N LEU A 279 2.66 28.43 -13.57
CA LEU A 279 3.18 27.90 -12.30
C LEU A 279 2.20 28.11 -11.14
N PHE A 280 1.46 29.23 -11.14
CA PHE A 280 0.44 29.55 -10.14
C PHE A 280 -0.86 28.78 -10.43
N GLU A 281 -1.23 28.65 -11.70
CA GLU A 281 -2.34 27.79 -12.14
C GLU A 281 -2.14 26.33 -11.68
N LEU A 282 -0.92 25.79 -11.80
CA LEU A 282 -0.57 24.46 -11.31
C LEU A 282 -0.72 24.31 -9.78
N ALA A 283 -0.51 25.41 -9.04
CA ALA A 283 -0.65 25.46 -7.59
C ALA A 283 -2.08 25.81 -7.12
N GLY A 284 -2.99 26.12 -8.06
CA GLY A 284 -4.37 26.54 -7.79
C GLY A 284 -4.47 27.91 -7.13
N VAL A 285 -3.55 28.83 -7.45
CA VAL A 285 -3.49 30.21 -6.93
C VAL A 285 -3.22 31.20 -8.07
N SER A 286 -3.38 32.50 -7.83
CA SER A 286 -3.17 33.53 -8.87
C SER A 286 -1.83 34.28 -8.74
N GLU A 287 -1.21 34.27 -7.55
CA GLU A 287 0.07 34.92 -7.30
C GLU A 287 0.89 34.22 -6.20
N PHE A 288 2.20 34.49 -6.16
CA PHE A 288 3.12 33.90 -5.18
C PHE A 288 2.70 34.20 -3.73
N LYS A 289 2.15 35.39 -3.47
CA LYS A 289 1.68 35.76 -2.13
C LYS A 289 0.53 34.88 -1.65
N GLU A 290 -0.35 34.43 -2.55
CA GLU A 290 -1.43 33.49 -2.23
C GLU A 290 -0.90 32.06 -1.99
N MET A 291 0.20 31.66 -2.64
CA MET A 291 0.90 30.40 -2.30
C MET A 291 1.36 30.41 -0.83
N CYS A 292 1.77 31.59 -0.35
CA CYS A 292 2.33 31.79 0.98
C CYS A 292 1.31 32.21 2.06
N ALA A 293 0.03 32.49 1.71
CA ALA A 293 -0.92 33.14 2.63
C ALA A 293 -2.32 32.49 2.72
N SER A 294 -2.60 31.41 1.96
CA SER A 294 -3.98 30.92 1.76
C SER A 294 -4.30 29.63 2.53
N PRO A 295 -5.32 29.61 3.42
CA PRO A 295 -5.94 28.36 3.89
C PRO A 295 -6.63 27.66 2.72
N ILE A 296 -6.41 26.34 2.57
CA ILE A 296 -6.93 25.55 1.45
C ILE A 296 -8.48 25.53 1.49
N VAL A 297 -9.12 26.38 0.68
CA VAL A 297 -10.55 26.28 0.36
C VAL A 297 -10.70 25.56 -0.98
N SER A 298 -11.54 24.52 -0.98
CA SER A 298 -11.90 23.73 -2.15
C SER A 298 -12.65 24.57 -3.18
N SER A 299 -12.15 24.65 -4.41
CA SER A 299 -12.95 24.96 -5.59
C SER A 299 -12.69 23.93 -6.68
N GLU A 300 -13.75 23.59 -7.40
CA GLU A 300 -13.88 22.46 -8.32
C GLU A 300 -12.88 22.50 -9.48
N MET A 301 -12.21 21.37 -9.75
CA MET A 301 -11.27 21.23 -10.86
C MET A 301 -11.96 20.79 -12.15
N SER A 302 -11.59 21.47 -13.25
CA SER A 302 -12.10 21.33 -14.60
C SER A 302 -11.76 19.98 -15.27
N TRP A 303 -12.69 19.56 -16.15
CA TRP A 303 -12.77 18.31 -16.93
C TRP A 303 -11.51 17.85 -17.68
N ALA A 304 -10.54 18.72 -17.95
CA ALA A 304 -9.30 18.37 -18.65
C ALA A 304 -8.32 17.53 -17.81
N VAL A 305 -8.53 17.45 -16.49
CA VAL A 305 -7.68 16.67 -15.56
C VAL A 305 -8.02 15.18 -15.56
N LYS A 306 -9.24 14.79 -15.96
CA LYS A 306 -9.65 13.37 -16.02
C LYS A 306 -8.88 12.53 -17.04
N ALA A 307 -8.23 13.16 -18.03
CA ALA A 307 -7.68 12.45 -19.18
C ALA A 307 -6.20 12.04 -19.06
N ARG A 308 -5.48 12.33 -17.96
CA ARG A 308 -4.02 12.11 -17.88
C ARG A 308 -3.52 11.30 -16.67
N SER A 309 -4.38 10.67 -15.88
CA SER A 309 -4.01 9.83 -14.73
C SER A 309 -3.59 8.39 -15.09
N ALA A 310 -3.42 8.06 -16.37
CA ALA A 310 -3.08 6.70 -16.82
C ALA A 310 -1.57 6.39 -16.67
N LEU A 311 -1.03 6.42 -15.45
CA LEU A 311 0.23 5.75 -15.05
C LEU A 311 0.19 5.42 -13.54
N THR A 312 -0.87 4.75 -13.11
CA THR A 312 -0.92 3.92 -11.90
C THR A 312 -1.02 2.45 -12.35
N PRO A 313 -0.69 1.46 -11.49
CA PRO A 313 -0.77 0.05 -11.87
C PRO A 313 -2.18 -0.24 -12.40
N ASN A 314 -2.29 -0.72 -13.64
CA ASN A 314 -3.59 -1.07 -14.20
C ASN A 314 -4.20 -2.19 -13.35
N ILE A 315 -5.26 -1.87 -12.63
CA ILE A 315 -6.23 -2.86 -12.15
C ILE A 315 -6.85 -3.47 -13.42
N TRP A 316 -6.59 -4.75 -13.66
CA TRP A 316 -7.12 -5.46 -14.81
C TRP A 316 -8.63 -5.72 -14.62
N PHE A 317 -9.46 -5.15 -15.48
CA PHE A 317 -10.85 -5.55 -15.62
C PHE A 317 -11.01 -6.54 -16.78
N THR A 318 -11.57 -7.72 -16.51
CA THR A 318 -12.21 -8.55 -17.53
C THR A 318 -13.54 -7.93 -17.95
N LYS A 319 -13.69 -7.62 -19.25
CA LYS A 319 -15.01 -7.49 -19.85
C LYS A 319 -15.64 -8.89 -19.95
N LYS A 320 -16.72 -9.09 -19.19
CA LYS A 320 -17.63 -10.26 -19.14
C LYS A 320 -17.09 -11.50 -18.42
N SER A 321 -17.61 -11.73 -17.21
CA SER A 321 -17.87 -13.08 -16.70
C SER A 321 -19.02 -13.02 -15.72
N GLY A 322 -20.16 -13.59 -16.08
CA GLY A 322 -21.37 -13.59 -15.26
C GLY A 322 -22.60 -13.99 -16.07
N ALA A 323 -22.49 -15.06 -16.86
CA ALA A 323 -23.64 -15.72 -17.46
C ALA A 323 -23.25 -17.17 -17.73
N GLU A 324 -23.38 -18.02 -16.72
CA GLU A 324 -23.79 -19.42 -16.86
C GLU A 324 -24.22 -19.93 -15.47
N ASP A 325 -25.30 -20.73 -15.47
CA ASP A 325 -26.03 -21.36 -14.35
C ASP A 325 -27.03 -20.44 -13.58
N GLY A 326 -28.36 -20.51 -13.69
CA GLY A 326 -29.28 -21.41 -14.40
C GLY A 326 -30.51 -21.72 -13.54
N VAL A 327 -31.62 -20.96 -13.64
CA VAL A 327 -33.00 -21.45 -13.29
C VAL A 327 -34.09 -20.77 -14.15
N LYS A 328 -34.66 -21.57 -15.05
CA LYS A 328 -36.02 -21.65 -15.67
C LYS A 328 -37.01 -20.47 -15.61
N GLN A 329 -37.50 -20.07 -16.81
CA GLN A 329 -38.94 -20.02 -17.13
C GLN A 329 -39.18 -20.13 -18.66
N GLU A 330 -40.42 -20.44 -19.04
CA GLU A 330 -40.81 -21.32 -20.15
C GLU A 330 -40.89 -20.74 -21.58
N GLN A 331 -40.61 -21.64 -22.53
CA GLN A 331 -41.13 -21.82 -23.91
C GLN A 331 -41.58 -20.62 -24.76
N HIS A 332 -40.96 -20.46 -25.94
CA HIS A 332 -41.63 -20.70 -27.23
C HIS A 332 -40.61 -20.97 -28.35
N VAL A 333 -40.83 -22.07 -29.08
CA VAL A 333 -40.09 -22.48 -30.29
C VAL A 333 -40.69 -21.80 -31.51
N ILE A 334 -39.86 -21.19 -32.36
CA ILE A 334 -40.20 -20.96 -33.79
C ILE A 334 -38.97 -21.33 -34.63
N VAL A 335 -39.11 -22.38 -35.43
CA VAL A 335 -38.19 -22.79 -36.49
C VAL A 335 -38.68 -22.21 -37.81
N ARG A 336 -37.79 -21.63 -38.64
CA ARG A 336 -37.94 -21.60 -40.10
C ARG A 336 -36.59 -21.76 -40.82
N SER A 337 -36.61 -22.61 -41.84
CA SER A 337 -35.58 -22.85 -42.86
C SER A 337 -35.77 -21.88 -44.03
N MET A 338 -34.71 -21.56 -44.78
CA MET A 338 -34.81 -21.47 -46.24
C MET A 338 -33.47 -21.56 -46.97
N ASP A 339 -33.56 -22.26 -48.09
CA ASP A 339 -32.54 -22.75 -49.01
C ASP A 339 -31.76 -21.68 -49.78
N SER A 340 -30.66 -22.18 -50.34
CA SER A 340 -29.86 -21.71 -51.46
C SER A 340 -30.66 -21.14 -52.64
N ASP A 341 -30.16 -20.05 -53.24
CA ASP A 341 -29.78 -20.02 -54.66
C ASP A 341 -29.24 -18.63 -55.06
N VAL A 342 -28.16 -18.62 -55.84
CA VAL A 342 -27.84 -17.76 -56.99
C VAL A 342 -26.31 -17.56 -57.12
N LYS A 343 -25.84 -17.93 -58.32
CA LYS A 343 -24.46 -17.99 -58.82
C LYS A 343 -23.81 -16.61 -59.03
N PRO A 344 -22.47 -16.49 -58.99
CA PRO A 344 -21.74 -15.38 -59.59
C PRO A 344 -21.26 -15.73 -61.01
N GLU A 345 -21.60 -14.90 -62.00
CA GLU A 345 -20.95 -14.88 -63.31
C GLU A 345 -19.76 -13.90 -63.33
N GLU A 346 -18.80 -14.27 -64.17
CA GLU A 346 -17.47 -13.74 -64.53
C GLU A 346 -17.40 -12.21 -64.74
N GLY A 347 -16.38 -11.46 -64.29
CA GLY A 347 -15.01 -11.37 -64.83
C GLY A 347 -14.88 -10.08 -65.68
N CYS A 348 -13.96 -9.12 -65.45
CA CYS A 348 -12.55 -9.22 -65.83
C CYS A 348 -11.77 -7.93 -65.43
N TRP A 349 -10.54 -8.08 -64.92
CA TRP A 349 -9.40 -7.17 -65.20
C TRP A 349 -8.22 -8.07 -65.60
N PRO A 350 -7.73 -8.01 -66.85
CA PRO A 350 -6.68 -8.90 -67.34
C PRO A 350 -5.31 -8.22 -67.25
N GLU A 351 -4.62 -8.32 -66.12
CA GLU A 351 -3.20 -7.86 -66.02
C GLU A 351 -2.33 -8.65 -65.02
N LEU A 352 -2.90 -9.55 -64.21
CA LEU A 352 -2.13 -10.24 -63.16
C LEU A 352 -1.39 -11.52 -63.62
N LYS A 353 -1.46 -11.87 -64.90
CA LYS A 353 -0.88 -13.12 -65.42
C LYS A 353 0.58 -12.99 -65.88
N GLU A 354 1.08 -11.76 -66.07
CA GLU A 354 2.49 -11.52 -66.39
C GLU A 354 3.37 -11.22 -65.16
N PHE A 355 2.78 -10.83 -64.03
CA PHE A 355 3.56 -10.50 -62.82
C PHE A 355 4.14 -11.74 -62.12
N CYS A 356 3.43 -12.87 -62.15
CA CYS A 356 3.85 -14.11 -61.46
C CYS A 356 4.94 -14.91 -62.18
N ARG A 357 5.54 -14.39 -63.27
CA ARG A 357 6.62 -15.09 -63.98
C ARG A 357 8.02 -14.54 -63.68
N ALA A 358 8.18 -13.51 -62.86
CA ALA A 358 9.47 -12.81 -62.73
C ALA A 358 10.11 -12.74 -61.33
N HIS A 359 9.44 -13.03 -60.21
CA HIS A 359 10.03 -12.77 -58.88
C HIS A 359 9.95 -13.94 -57.90
N VAL A 360 11.06 -14.68 -57.80
CA VAL A 360 11.32 -15.76 -56.82
C VAL A 360 11.62 -15.23 -55.40
N ILE A 361 11.54 -13.91 -55.16
CA ILE A 361 11.99 -13.29 -53.90
C ILE A 361 10.84 -13.00 -52.91
N GLU A 362 9.57 -13.22 -53.28
CA GLU A 362 8.43 -12.92 -52.38
C GLU A 362 7.84 -14.11 -51.62
N CYS A 363 8.42 -15.31 -51.69
CA CYS A 363 8.00 -16.41 -50.82
C CYS A 363 8.52 -16.27 -49.37
N SER A 364 9.59 -15.51 -49.15
CA SER A 364 10.18 -15.31 -47.81
C SER A 364 9.39 -14.32 -46.97
N ALA A 365 8.89 -13.25 -47.59
CA ALA A 365 8.12 -12.21 -46.91
C ALA A 365 6.73 -12.73 -46.48
N PHE A 366 6.09 -13.55 -47.31
CA PHE A 366 4.80 -14.16 -46.98
C PHE A 366 4.92 -15.22 -45.87
N GLY A 367 6.02 -15.99 -45.83
CA GLY A 367 6.32 -16.92 -44.75
C GLY A 367 6.58 -16.23 -43.40
N LEU A 368 7.28 -15.10 -43.41
CA LEU A 368 7.49 -14.25 -42.24
C LEU A 368 6.18 -13.62 -41.74
N PHE A 369 5.30 -13.20 -42.65
CA PHE A 369 3.99 -12.65 -42.29
C PHE A 369 3.08 -13.69 -41.62
N LEU A 370 3.09 -14.93 -42.12
CA LEU A 370 2.36 -16.04 -41.50
C LEU A 370 2.94 -16.42 -40.13
N LEU A 371 4.27 -16.48 -39.99
CA LEU A 371 4.93 -16.74 -38.70
C LEU A 371 4.64 -15.65 -37.66
N PHE A 372 4.66 -14.38 -38.07
CA PHE A 372 4.30 -13.26 -37.20
C PHE A 372 2.81 -13.31 -36.81
N GLY A 373 1.93 -13.66 -37.76
CA GLY A 373 0.51 -13.89 -37.48
C GLY A 373 0.28 -15.02 -36.46
N PHE A 374 0.97 -16.16 -36.61
CA PHE A 374 0.91 -17.26 -35.64
C PHE A 374 1.50 -16.86 -34.28
N PHE A 375 2.59 -16.09 -34.24
CA PHE A 375 3.18 -15.60 -32.99
C PHE A 375 2.24 -14.61 -32.27
N CYS A 376 1.57 -13.73 -32.98
CA CYS A 376 0.58 -12.82 -32.41
C CYS A 376 -0.66 -13.58 -31.89
N ILE A 377 -1.16 -14.57 -32.63
CA ILE A 377 -2.29 -15.40 -32.20
C ILE A 377 -1.90 -16.26 -31.00
N PHE A 378 -0.72 -16.87 -31.01
CA PHE A 378 -0.22 -17.67 -29.89
C PHE A 378 0.00 -16.82 -28.64
N ASN A 379 0.60 -15.63 -28.76
CA ASN A 379 0.71 -14.71 -27.62
C ASN A 379 -0.65 -14.20 -27.14
N ALA A 380 -1.59 -13.89 -28.03
CA ALA A 380 -2.94 -13.50 -27.64
C ALA A 380 -3.69 -14.66 -26.93
N PHE A 381 -3.47 -15.90 -27.37
CA PHE A 381 -4.05 -17.10 -26.75
C PHE A 381 -3.40 -17.39 -25.40
N VAL A 382 -2.07 -17.30 -25.30
CA VAL A 382 -1.30 -17.50 -24.07
C VAL A 382 -1.59 -16.40 -23.04
N LEU A 383 -1.60 -15.12 -23.44
CA LEU A 383 -1.96 -14.00 -22.56
C LEU A 383 -3.44 -14.04 -22.14
N GLY A 384 -4.34 -14.43 -23.05
CA GLY A 384 -5.76 -14.61 -22.74
C GLY A 384 -6.03 -15.77 -21.78
N PHE A 385 -5.31 -16.88 -21.92
CA PHE A 385 -5.46 -18.05 -21.06
C PHE A 385 -4.76 -17.88 -19.70
N LEU A 386 -3.57 -17.27 -19.67
CA LEU A 386 -2.86 -16.98 -18.42
C LEU A 386 -3.55 -15.89 -17.60
N GLY A 387 -3.99 -14.78 -18.22
CA GLY A 387 -4.64 -13.68 -17.51
C GLY A 387 -6.03 -14.03 -16.95
N THR A 388 -6.79 -14.91 -17.61
CA THR A 388 -8.09 -15.38 -17.07
C THR A 388 -7.93 -16.34 -15.89
N ASN A 389 -6.84 -17.09 -15.84
CA ASN A 389 -6.52 -17.94 -14.68
C ASN A 389 -6.05 -17.09 -13.49
N GLU A 390 -5.26 -16.05 -13.71
CA GLU A 390 -4.81 -15.12 -12.66
C GLU A 390 -5.99 -14.39 -11.99
N LEU A 391 -6.92 -13.85 -12.78
CA LEU A 391 -8.11 -13.16 -12.24
C LEU A 391 -9.03 -14.10 -11.44
N LYS A 392 -9.18 -15.35 -11.89
CA LYS A 392 -9.93 -16.37 -11.14
C LYS A 392 -9.26 -16.68 -9.81
N LEU A 393 -7.94 -16.83 -9.79
CA LEU A 393 -7.17 -17.07 -8.57
C LEU A 393 -7.27 -15.89 -7.60
N ARG A 394 -7.12 -14.64 -8.08
CA ARG A 394 -7.30 -13.44 -7.25
C ARG A 394 -8.71 -13.33 -6.69
N TYR A 395 -9.73 -13.56 -7.53
CA TYR A 395 -11.12 -13.56 -7.09
C TYR A 395 -11.36 -14.58 -5.97
N ALA A 396 -10.93 -15.83 -6.18
CA ALA A 396 -11.08 -16.90 -5.19
C ALA A 396 -10.34 -16.58 -3.88
N HIS A 397 -9.13 -16.01 -3.97
CA HIS A 397 -8.36 -15.58 -2.80
C HIS A 397 -9.08 -14.50 -2.00
N TYR A 398 -9.60 -13.45 -2.65
CA TYR A 398 -10.32 -12.40 -1.92
C TYR A 398 -11.69 -12.87 -1.42
N GLU A 399 -12.35 -13.78 -2.12
CA GLU A 399 -13.57 -14.43 -1.64
C GLU A 399 -13.30 -15.19 -0.35
N GLU A 400 -12.24 -16.01 -0.34
CA GLU A 400 -11.77 -16.72 0.85
C GLU A 400 -11.45 -15.73 1.97
N LEU A 401 -10.67 -14.69 1.70
CA LEU A 401 -10.32 -13.66 2.68
C LEU A 401 -11.56 -13.00 3.28
N VAL A 402 -12.55 -12.58 2.47
CA VAL A 402 -13.78 -11.97 3.00
C VAL A 402 -14.58 -12.98 3.84
N ASN A 403 -14.67 -14.23 3.39
CA ASN A 403 -15.39 -15.27 4.13
C ASN A 403 -14.70 -15.60 5.46
N GLU A 404 -13.36 -15.60 5.50
CA GLU A 404 -12.57 -15.73 6.72
C GLU A 404 -12.85 -14.60 7.71
N HIS A 405 -13.05 -13.36 7.24
CA HIS A 405 -13.41 -12.25 8.12
C HIS A 405 -14.73 -12.49 8.85
N CYS A 406 -15.66 -13.19 8.20
CA CYS A 406 -16.97 -13.49 8.77
C CYS A 406 -16.95 -14.60 9.80
N GLN A 407 -15.88 -15.42 9.88
CA GLN A 407 -15.76 -16.53 10.83
C GLN A 407 -17.09 -17.29 11.01
N PHE A 408 -17.66 -17.77 9.91
CA PHE A 408 -18.90 -18.56 9.92
C PHE A 408 -18.73 -19.80 10.80
N VAL A 409 -19.82 -20.30 11.40
CA VAL A 409 -19.76 -21.44 12.32
C VAL A 409 -19.06 -22.65 11.68
N GLU A 410 -19.35 -22.91 10.40
CA GLU A 410 -18.74 -24.00 9.62
C GLU A 410 -17.22 -23.86 9.38
N ASN A 411 -16.69 -22.63 9.41
CA ASN A 411 -15.30 -22.30 9.05
C ASN A 411 -14.54 -21.59 10.17
N ARG A 412 -15.06 -21.60 11.41
CA ARG A 412 -14.48 -20.85 12.53
C ARG A 412 -13.11 -21.42 12.91
N ASN A 413 -12.08 -20.58 12.96
CA ASN A 413 -10.73 -21.02 13.31
C ASN A 413 -10.51 -20.95 14.83
N LEU A 414 -10.83 -22.05 15.52
CA LEU A 414 -10.60 -22.23 16.97
C LEU A 414 -9.52 -23.29 17.23
N HIS A 415 -8.34 -23.06 16.67
CA HIS A 415 -7.14 -23.82 16.93
C HIS A 415 -6.00 -22.89 17.31
N GLY A 416 -5.03 -23.40 18.05
CA GLY A 416 -3.85 -22.62 18.37
C GLY A 416 -2.89 -23.24 19.37
N SER A 417 -1.87 -22.46 19.69
CA SER A 417 -0.76 -22.81 20.57
C SER A 417 -0.92 -22.23 21.98
N GLU A 418 -2.07 -21.65 22.32
CA GLU A 418 -2.38 -21.08 23.63
C GLU A 418 -2.09 -22.07 24.77
N GLY A 419 -1.55 -21.56 25.88
CA GLY A 419 -1.27 -22.33 27.10
C GLY A 419 -0.09 -23.31 26.99
N LYS A 420 0.60 -23.36 25.85
CA LYS A 420 1.73 -24.27 25.61
C LYS A 420 3.06 -23.56 25.86
N THR A 421 3.99 -24.27 26.51
CA THR A 421 5.37 -23.83 26.69
C THR A 421 6.33 -25.00 26.58
N ASN A 422 7.51 -24.76 26.01
CA ASN A 422 8.62 -25.71 25.97
C ASN A 422 9.60 -25.52 27.15
N HIS A 423 9.36 -24.52 27.99
CA HIS A 423 10.24 -24.22 29.11
C HIS A 423 10.05 -25.27 30.24
N PRO A 424 11.12 -25.94 30.70
CA PRO A 424 10.99 -27.09 31.60
C PRO A 424 10.44 -26.74 32.99
N ASN A 425 10.73 -25.53 33.48
CA ASN A 425 10.39 -25.09 34.84
C ASN A 425 9.44 -23.90 34.90
N ALA A 426 8.85 -23.46 33.78
CA ALA A 426 7.96 -22.29 33.77
C ALA A 426 6.51 -22.74 33.63
N THR A 427 5.64 -22.12 34.42
CA THR A 427 4.22 -22.46 34.51
C THR A 427 3.38 -21.23 34.26
N LEU A 428 2.19 -21.39 33.66
CA LEU A 428 1.33 -20.26 33.32
C LEU A 428 0.77 -19.63 34.60
N ALA A 429 1.01 -18.33 34.79
CA ALA A 429 0.67 -17.58 35.99
C ALA A 429 -0.48 -16.59 35.78
N SER A 430 -0.60 -15.99 34.60
CA SER A 430 -1.68 -15.04 34.26
C SER A 430 -1.85 -14.90 32.75
N ILE A 431 -3.04 -14.47 32.31
CA ILE A 431 -3.28 -14.13 30.89
C ILE A 431 -4.02 -12.79 30.75
N LEU A 432 -3.64 -12.03 29.74
CA LEU A 432 -4.41 -10.89 29.25
C LEU A 432 -4.77 -11.15 27.79
N ALA A 433 -6.06 -11.20 27.47
CA ALA A 433 -6.56 -11.44 26.13
C ALA A 433 -7.32 -10.21 25.62
N VAL A 434 -6.85 -9.63 24.51
CA VAL A 434 -7.56 -8.60 23.75
C VAL A 434 -8.31 -9.29 22.62
N VAL A 435 -9.64 -9.21 22.64
CA VAL A 435 -10.51 -9.88 21.68
C VAL A 435 -11.34 -8.82 20.96
N ARG A 436 -11.25 -8.75 19.63
CA ARG A 436 -12.13 -7.88 18.84
C ARG A 436 -13.55 -8.42 18.94
N HIS A 437 -14.53 -7.53 19.11
CA HIS A 437 -15.93 -7.93 19.05
C HIS A 437 -16.26 -8.84 17.84
N GLY A 438 -17.21 -9.76 18.02
CA GLY A 438 -17.73 -10.60 16.95
C GLY A 438 -18.51 -9.83 15.86
N ASP A 439 -19.02 -10.58 14.88
CA ASP A 439 -19.84 -10.10 13.76
C ASP A 439 -20.99 -9.19 14.22
N ARG A 440 -21.22 -8.12 13.47
CA ARG A 440 -22.19 -7.08 13.81
C ARG A 440 -22.95 -6.63 12.58
N TYR A 441 -24.10 -6.02 12.82
CA TYR A 441 -24.77 -5.29 11.76
C TYR A 441 -23.95 -4.07 11.33
N GLY A 442 -24.04 -3.73 10.05
CA GLY A 442 -23.34 -2.59 9.46
C GLY A 442 -23.57 -1.28 10.22
N LEU A 443 -22.64 -0.33 10.08
CA LEU A 443 -22.70 0.97 10.77
C LEU A 443 -23.92 1.80 10.33
N VAL A 444 -24.44 1.54 9.13
CA VAL A 444 -25.59 2.22 8.53
C VAL A 444 -26.59 1.18 8.01
N GLY A 445 -27.84 1.21 8.48
CA GLY A 445 -28.86 0.26 8.03
C GLY A 445 -30.25 0.46 8.61
N ASN A 446 -31.24 -0.12 7.92
CA ASN A 446 -32.66 -0.11 8.30
C ASN A 446 -33.01 -1.42 9.03
N GLU A 447 -33.91 -1.36 10.02
CA GLU A 447 -34.33 -2.50 10.88
C GLU A 447 -34.98 -3.70 10.16
N LYS A 448 -35.13 -3.65 8.82
CA LYS A 448 -35.84 -4.67 8.03
C LYS A 448 -34.96 -5.79 7.48
N ASP A 449 -33.67 -5.74 7.77
CA ASP A 449 -32.64 -6.42 6.97
C ASP A 449 -31.75 -7.31 7.84
N CYS A 450 -32.34 -8.03 8.79
CA CYS A 450 -31.61 -8.82 9.78
C CYS A 450 -30.93 -10.06 9.18
N GLN A 451 -29.95 -10.57 9.91
CA GLN A 451 -29.19 -11.75 9.55
C GLN A 451 -30.10 -12.98 9.36
N VAL A 452 -29.81 -13.81 8.36
CA VAL A 452 -30.37 -15.16 8.27
C VAL A 452 -29.39 -16.13 8.92
N LEU A 453 -29.82 -16.76 10.02
CA LEU A 453 -29.07 -17.82 10.69
C LEU A 453 -29.32 -19.16 9.99
N THR A 454 -28.28 -19.99 9.86
CA THR A 454 -28.44 -21.40 9.48
C THR A 454 -29.15 -22.20 10.57
N GLU A 455 -29.57 -23.44 10.29
CA GLU A 455 -30.17 -24.31 11.30
C GLU A 455 -29.19 -24.59 12.46
N GLU A 456 -27.92 -24.84 12.13
CA GLU A 456 -26.84 -25.04 13.10
C GLU A 456 -26.59 -23.79 13.95
N GLU A 457 -26.47 -22.61 13.32
CA GLU A 457 -26.33 -21.33 14.03
C GLU A 457 -27.52 -21.06 14.96
N ASN A 458 -28.74 -21.46 14.57
CA ASN A 458 -29.91 -21.33 15.43
C ASN A 458 -29.84 -22.22 16.67
N GLN A 459 -29.40 -23.47 16.51
CA GLN A 459 -29.26 -24.42 17.62
C GLN A 459 -28.18 -23.98 18.59
N GLU A 460 -26.99 -23.59 18.09
CA GLU A 460 -25.92 -23.07 18.95
C GLU A 460 -26.36 -21.79 19.69
N PHE A 461 -27.16 -20.93 19.05
CA PHE A 461 -27.63 -19.71 19.70
C PHE A 461 -28.62 -20.00 20.82
N ASP A 462 -29.49 -21.01 20.65
CA ASP A 462 -30.39 -21.45 21.70
C ASP A 462 -29.60 -22.08 22.87
N GLU A 463 -28.51 -22.80 22.59
CA GLU A 463 -27.59 -23.30 23.62
C GLU A 463 -26.90 -22.17 24.39
N TYR A 464 -26.44 -21.13 23.69
CA TYR A 464 -25.87 -19.93 24.30
C TYR A 464 -26.85 -19.26 25.26
N LEU A 465 -28.10 -19.03 24.84
CA LEU A 465 -29.14 -18.45 25.69
C LEU A 465 -29.43 -19.34 26.91
N ALA A 466 -29.57 -20.65 26.71
CA ALA A 466 -29.78 -21.60 27.81
C ALA A 466 -28.61 -21.62 28.80
N THR A 467 -27.37 -21.43 28.31
CA THR A 467 -26.17 -21.34 29.16
C THR A 467 -26.20 -20.10 30.04
N ILE A 468 -26.56 -18.94 29.49
CA ILE A 468 -26.71 -17.69 30.26
C ILE A 468 -27.74 -17.85 31.37
N GLU A 469 -28.91 -18.44 31.07
CA GLU A 469 -29.97 -18.67 32.04
C GLU A 469 -29.53 -19.64 33.13
N LYS A 470 -28.95 -20.80 32.74
CA LYS A 470 -28.47 -21.83 33.67
C LYS A 470 -27.37 -21.31 34.60
N GLN A 471 -26.49 -20.45 34.10
CA GLN A 471 -25.41 -19.84 34.90
C GLN A 471 -25.92 -18.70 35.80
N ASN A 472 -27.18 -18.26 35.65
CA ASN A 472 -27.72 -17.05 36.27
C ASN A 472 -26.76 -15.86 36.12
N LEU A 473 -26.29 -15.63 34.89
CA LEU A 473 -25.12 -14.79 34.61
C LEU A 473 -25.24 -13.36 35.18
N LYS A 474 -26.46 -12.78 35.18
CA LYS A 474 -26.73 -11.47 35.80
C LYS A 474 -26.31 -11.36 37.27
N SER A 475 -26.44 -12.44 38.04
CA SER A 475 -26.05 -12.46 39.46
C SER A 475 -24.55 -12.61 39.68
N VAL A 476 -23.81 -12.97 38.63
CA VAL A 476 -22.41 -13.36 38.68
C VAL A 476 -21.51 -12.27 38.14
N LEU A 477 -22.04 -11.43 37.25
CA LEU A 477 -21.36 -10.28 36.70
C LEU A 477 -21.63 -9.05 37.57
N LYS A 478 -20.57 -8.33 37.94
CA LYS A 478 -20.66 -6.97 38.47
C LYS A 478 -20.60 -6.01 37.29
N ILE A 479 -21.77 -5.64 36.79
CA ILE A 479 -21.95 -4.75 35.64
C ILE A 479 -21.98 -3.29 36.13
N PRO A 480 -21.32 -2.34 35.44
CA PRO A 480 -21.43 -0.92 35.76
C PRO A 480 -22.89 -0.41 35.73
N GLU A 481 -23.27 0.47 36.66
CA GLU A 481 -24.66 0.96 36.84
C GLU A 481 -25.27 1.52 35.54
N ASN A 482 -24.47 2.23 34.74
CA ASN A 482 -24.89 2.80 33.45
C ASN A 482 -25.20 1.74 32.36
N MET A 483 -24.86 0.48 32.61
CA MET A 483 -25.05 -0.66 31.72
C MET A 483 -25.99 -1.73 32.28
N GLU A 484 -26.42 -1.65 33.54
CA GLU A 484 -27.29 -2.65 34.19
C GLU A 484 -28.62 -2.88 33.47
N ASN A 485 -29.20 -1.82 32.90
CA ASN A 485 -30.48 -1.89 32.18
C ASN A 485 -30.35 -2.34 30.71
N LYS A 486 -29.12 -2.57 30.22
CA LYS A 486 -28.93 -3.00 28.82
C LYS A 486 -29.18 -4.49 28.66
N ILE A 487 -29.61 -4.86 27.46
CA ILE A 487 -29.85 -6.26 27.09
C ILE A 487 -28.48 -6.95 27.00
N LEU A 488 -28.34 -8.08 27.70
CA LEU A 488 -27.09 -8.86 27.74
C LEU A 488 -26.80 -9.58 26.42
N THR A 489 -27.85 -9.95 25.69
CA THR A 489 -27.78 -10.78 24.49
C THR A 489 -28.36 -10.06 23.28
N PRO A 490 -27.86 -10.32 22.06
CA PRO A 490 -28.52 -9.88 20.86
C PRO A 490 -29.87 -10.59 20.67
N LYS A 491 -30.74 -10.03 19.84
CA LYS A 491 -32.03 -10.63 19.49
C LYS A 491 -31.98 -11.18 18.06
N LYS A 492 -32.69 -12.30 17.81
CA LYS A 492 -32.79 -12.89 16.46
C LYS A 492 -33.61 -12.04 15.49
N ASP A 493 -34.62 -11.34 16.01
CA ASP A 493 -35.63 -10.59 15.25
C ASP A 493 -35.36 -9.09 15.14
N LYS A 494 -34.28 -8.58 15.78
CA LYS A 494 -33.95 -7.16 15.80
C LYS A 494 -32.49 -6.93 15.40
N CYS A 495 -32.28 -6.09 14.39
CA CYS A 495 -30.98 -5.73 13.86
C CYS A 495 -30.79 -4.21 13.86
N ASP A 496 -30.39 -3.69 15.02
CA ASP A 496 -30.05 -2.28 15.15
C ASP A 496 -28.65 -2.01 14.55
N SER A 497 -28.47 -0.87 13.90
CA SER A 497 -27.17 -0.47 13.34
C SER A 497 -26.06 -0.54 14.39
N SER A 498 -24.87 -1.03 13.99
CA SER A 498 -23.68 -1.15 14.85
C SER A 498 -23.82 -2.07 16.09
N THR A 499 -24.88 -2.87 16.19
CA THR A 499 -25.08 -3.82 17.30
C THR A 499 -24.57 -5.22 16.96
N LEU A 500 -24.19 -5.98 17.98
CA LEU A 500 -23.71 -7.36 17.82
C LEU A 500 -24.82 -8.21 17.21
N SER A 501 -24.46 -9.04 16.23
CA SER A 501 -25.37 -10.00 15.63
C SER A 501 -25.46 -11.29 16.47
N PRO A 502 -26.47 -12.14 16.27
CA PRO A 502 -26.49 -13.47 16.89
C PRO A 502 -25.24 -14.30 16.53
N ARG A 503 -24.74 -14.23 15.29
CA ARG A 503 -23.48 -14.91 14.92
C ARG A 503 -22.28 -14.34 15.68
N GLY A 504 -22.20 -13.03 15.83
CA GLY A 504 -21.12 -12.40 16.60
C GLY A 504 -21.10 -12.87 18.05
N ALA A 505 -22.26 -13.08 18.67
CA ALA A 505 -22.32 -13.70 19.99
C ALA A 505 -21.85 -15.16 19.99
N LEU A 506 -22.16 -15.95 18.95
CA LEU A 506 -21.68 -17.33 18.83
C LEU A 506 -20.17 -17.44 18.66
N GLN A 507 -19.57 -16.53 17.89
CA GLN A 507 -18.12 -16.46 17.72
C GLN A 507 -17.43 -16.27 19.06
N GLU A 508 -17.90 -15.30 19.85
CA GLU A 508 -17.34 -14.98 21.17
C GLU A 508 -17.63 -16.07 22.20
N PHE A 509 -18.83 -16.64 22.20
CA PHE A 509 -19.19 -17.76 23.07
C PHE A 509 -18.30 -18.98 22.82
N SER A 510 -18.09 -19.32 21.55
CA SER A 510 -17.22 -20.42 21.14
C SER A 510 -15.75 -20.13 21.45
N MET A 511 -15.32 -18.87 21.28
CA MET A 511 -13.99 -18.42 21.70
C MET A 511 -13.78 -18.61 23.20
N GLY A 512 -14.77 -18.24 24.02
CA GLY A 512 -14.71 -18.42 25.47
C GLY A 512 -14.55 -19.89 25.86
N ARG A 513 -15.31 -20.78 25.22
CA ARG A 513 -15.19 -22.24 25.40
C ARG A 513 -13.82 -22.76 24.98
N PHE A 514 -13.32 -22.30 23.83
CA PHE A 514 -12.01 -22.66 23.34
C PHE A 514 -10.91 -22.27 24.33
N LEU A 515 -10.88 -21.02 24.79
CA LEU A 515 -9.89 -20.54 25.75
C LEU A 515 -9.99 -21.29 27.08
N SER A 516 -11.21 -21.53 27.58
CA SER A 516 -11.42 -22.35 28.78
C SER A 516 -10.76 -23.72 28.62
N ASN A 517 -11.01 -24.40 27.50
CA ASN A 517 -10.43 -25.71 27.22
C ASN A 517 -8.91 -25.69 27.08
N GLN A 518 -8.31 -24.66 26.46
CA GLN A 518 -6.85 -24.56 26.31
C GLN A 518 -6.14 -24.38 27.65
N TYR A 519 -6.74 -23.62 28.57
CA TYR A 519 -6.08 -23.24 29.82
C TYR A 519 -6.48 -24.09 31.03
N ARG A 520 -7.58 -24.85 30.95
CA ARG A 520 -8.12 -25.61 32.10
C ARG A 520 -7.13 -26.56 32.77
N ASP A 521 -6.26 -27.19 31.98
CA ASP A 521 -5.28 -28.15 32.50
C ASP A 521 -3.94 -27.50 32.90
N THR A 522 -3.85 -26.17 32.82
CA THR A 522 -2.65 -25.41 33.20
C THR A 522 -2.65 -25.07 34.70
N SER A 523 -1.48 -24.72 35.23
CA SER A 523 -1.29 -24.23 36.60
C SER A 523 -2.16 -23.01 36.96
N LEU A 524 -2.53 -22.19 35.96
CA LEU A 524 -3.37 -21.00 36.14
C LEU A 524 -4.76 -21.38 36.70
N PHE A 525 -5.31 -22.51 36.26
CA PHE A 525 -6.64 -22.99 36.67
C PHE A 525 -6.61 -23.87 37.92
N SER A 526 -5.44 -24.09 38.52
CA SER A 526 -5.33 -24.77 39.81
C SER A 526 -5.81 -23.85 40.95
N THR A 527 -7.06 -24.01 41.37
CA THR A 527 -7.74 -23.16 42.37
C THR A 527 -7.79 -23.78 43.78
N SER A 528 -7.00 -24.83 44.06
CA SER A 528 -6.99 -25.49 45.38
C SER A 528 -6.57 -24.57 46.54
N GLU A 529 -5.80 -23.52 46.25
CA GLU A 529 -5.24 -22.60 47.25
C GLU A 529 -5.74 -21.15 47.08
N THR A 530 -6.06 -20.73 45.85
CA THR A 530 -6.48 -19.36 45.53
C THR A 530 -7.56 -19.36 44.45
N TYR A 531 -8.64 -18.60 44.66
CA TYR A 531 -9.65 -18.34 43.64
C TYR A 531 -9.02 -17.65 42.42
N LEU A 532 -9.53 -17.97 41.23
CA LEU A 532 -9.09 -17.35 39.99
C LEU A 532 -9.85 -16.04 39.75
N ASN A 533 -9.13 -14.91 39.76
CA ASN A 533 -9.73 -13.61 39.49
C ASN A 533 -9.90 -13.40 37.98
N VAL A 534 -11.12 -13.07 37.56
CA VAL A 534 -11.46 -12.76 36.17
C VAL A 534 -12.04 -11.36 36.10
N THR A 535 -11.45 -10.52 35.26
CA THR A 535 -11.96 -9.18 34.96
C THR A 535 -12.15 -9.03 33.45
N LEU A 536 -13.22 -8.35 33.04
CA LEU A 536 -13.46 -7.98 31.65
C LEU A 536 -13.59 -6.47 31.49
N THR A 537 -12.79 -5.89 30.61
CA THR A 537 -12.88 -4.50 30.18
C THR A 537 -13.55 -4.43 28.81
N PHE A 538 -14.52 -3.53 28.64
CA PHE A 538 -15.24 -3.33 27.38
C PHE A 538 -15.37 -1.84 27.07
N SER A 539 -15.47 -1.49 25.78
CA SER A 539 -15.82 -0.12 25.40
C SER A 539 -17.30 0.18 25.65
N ARG A 540 -17.69 1.44 25.86
CA ARG A 540 -19.10 1.86 26.08
C ARG A 540 -20.11 1.45 24.99
N LEU A 541 -19.65 0.89 23.88
CA LEU A 541 -20.47 0.41 22.77
C LEU A 541 -21.15 -0.91 23.11
N GLN A 542 -22.41 -1.04 22.69
CA GLN A 542 -23.22 -2.22 23.01
C GLN A 542 -22.62 -3.52 22.46
N ARG A 543 -22.00 -3.47 21.28
CA ARG A 543 -21.40 -4.65 20.65
C ARG A 543 -20.23 -5.24 21.44
N THR A 544 -19.37 -4.41 22.04
CA THR A 544 -18.23 -4.88 22.84
C THR A 544 -18.71 -5.41 24.19
N PHE A 545 -19.71 -4.76 24.79
CA PHE A 545 -20.35 -5.26 26.01
C PHE A 545 -20.97 -6.66 25.79
N ALA A 546 -21.83 -6.81 24.77
CA ALA A 546 -22.48 -8.08 24.48
C ALA A 546 -21.48 -9.17 24.05
N SER A 547 -20.39 -8.81 23.35
CA SER A 547 -19.30 -9.74 23.03
C SER A 547 -18.62 -10.24 24.29
N GLY A 548 -18.31 -9.34 25.23
CA GLY A 548 -17.72 -9.72 26.51
C GLY A 548 -18.63 -10.63 27.35
N VAL A 549 -19.94 -10.39 27.34
CA VAL A 549 -20.92 -11.30 27.98
C VAL A 549 -20.87 -12.69 27.34
N ALA A 550 -20.88 -12.76 26.01
CA ALA A 550 -20.81 -14.02 25.28
C ALA A 550 -19.51 -14.77 25.59
N LEU A 551 -18.36 -14.09 25.49
CA LEU A 551 -17.04 -14.63 25.81
C LEU A 551 -16.98 -15.21 27.22
N ILE A 552 -17.39 -14.44 28.23
CA ILE A 552 -17.37 -14.88 29.63
C ILE A 552 -18.30 -16.07 29.84
N SER A 553 -19.51 -16.06 29.25
CA SER A 553 -20.46 -17.16 29.42
C SER A 553 -19.94 -18.51 28.88
N GLY A 554 -19.14 -18.48 27.80
CA GLY A 554 -18.46 -19.65 27.26
C GLY A 554 -17.23 -20.06 28.08
N PHE A 555 -16.56 -19.08 28.70
CA PHE A 555 -15.35 -19.29 29.48
C PHE A 555 -15.59 -19.93 30.86
N ILE A 556 -16.65 -19.51 31.57
CA ILE A 556 -16.87 -19.87 32.98
C ILE A 556 -17.60 -21.21 33.19
N GLU A 557 -16.89 -22.34 33.09
CA GLU A 557 -17.46 -23.63 33.48
C GLU A 557 -17.33 -23.90 35.00
N ARG A 558 -18.31 -23.43 35.80
CA ARG A 558 -18.26 -23.47 37.28
C ARG A 558 -18.19 -24.85 37.93
N LYS A 559 -18.38 -25.94 37.18
CA LYS A 559 -18.34 -27.30 37.75
C LYS A 559 -16.91 -27.78 38.05
N GLN A 560 -15.90 -27.09 37.54
CA GLN A 560 -14.52 -27.57 37.54
C GLN A 560 -13.52 -26.56 38.11
N THR A 561 -13.81 -25.25 38.04
CA THR A 561 -12.90 -24.18 38.47
C THR A 561 -13.63 -23.21 39.40
N GLU A 562 -12.99 -22.83 40.51
CA GLU A 562 -13.52 -21.85 41.46
C GLU A 562 -13.05 -20.44 41.10
N PHE A 563 -13.98 -19.61 40.63
CA PHE A 563 -13.73 -18.22 40.27
C PHE A 563 -14.02 -17.27 41.43
N GLU A 564 -13.26 -16.19 41.53
CA GLU A 564 -13.62 -15.08 42.42
C GLU A 564 -14.89 -14.39 41.89
N LEU A 565 -15.90 -14.26 42.75
CA LEU A 565 -17.20 -13.68 42.39
C LEU A 565 -17.49 -12.41 43.20
N PRO A 566 -18.16 -11.41 42.60
CA PRO A 566 -18.61 -11.36 41.21
C PRO A 566 -17.48 -11.06 40.20
N ILE A 567 -17.63 -11.53 38.96
CA ILE A 567 -16.72 -11.22 37.85
C ILE A 567 -16.89 -9.75 37.48
N GLU A 568 -15.81 -8.98 37.54
CA GLU A 568 -15.87 -7.53 37.38
C GLU A 568 -15.88 -7.12 35.90
N PHE A 569 -16.92 -6.38 35.50
CA PHE A 569 -16.99 -5.73 34.19
C PHE A 569 -16.62 -4.25 34.36
N LYS A 570 -15.64 -3.79 33.58
CA LYS A 570 -15.13 -2.41 33.60
C LYS A 570 -15.37 -1.73 32.26
N GLU A 571 -15.95 -0.54 32.28
CA GLU A 571 -15.98 0.31 31.11
C GLU A 571 -14.61 0.95 30.91
N GLY A 572 -14.08 0.84 29.69
CA GLY A 572 -12.87 1.53 29.25
C GLY A 572 -13.14 2.48 28.09
N SER A 573 -12.17 3.36 27.82
CA SER A 573 -12.22 4.29 26.70
C SER A 573 -12.41 3.55 25.38
N VAL A 574 -13.26 4.10 24.50
CA VAL A 574 -13.61 3.46 23.23
C VAL A 574 -12.43 3.32 22.30
N TYR A 575 -11.49 4.25 22.36
CA TYR A 575 -10.45 4.33 21.35
C TYR A 575 -9.21 3.48 21.68
N TYR A 576 -8.97 3.16 22.96
CA TYR A 576 -7.70 2.57 23.43
C TYR A 576 -7.84 1.76 24.74
N GLY A 577 -9.05 1.58 25.27
CA GLY A 577 -9.32 0.64 26.37
C GLY A 577 -8.82 1.07 27.76
N CYS A 578 -8.39 2.33 27.93
CA CYS A 578 -7.95 2.83 29.22
C CYS A 578 -9.11 2.92 30.24
N THR A 579 -8.85 2.57 31.50
CA THR A 579 -9.86 2.57 32.58
C THR A 579 -9.45 3.38 33.81
N ASP A 580 -8.26 3.99 33.82
CA ASP A 580 -7.73 4.75 34.95
C ASP A 580 -6.94 5.98 34.50
N SER A 581 -6.69 6.92 35.42
CA SER A 581 -6.00 8.18 35.10
C SER A 581 -4.56 8.00 34.63
N GLY A 582 -3.90 6.89 34.97
CA GLY A 582 -2.52 6.61 34.59
C GLY A 582 -2.32 6.16 33.14
N CYS A 583 -3.40 6.00 32.39
CA CYS A 583 -3.34 5.83 30.94
C CYS A 583 -4.23 6.82 30.18
N ASN A 584 -4.92 7.74 30.84
CA ASN A 584 -5.95 8.57 30.21
C ASN A 584 -5.32 9.58 29.24
N CYS A 585 -5.80 9.57 27.99
CA CYS A 585 -5.38 10.46 26.93
C CYS A 585 -6.50 10.78 25.91
N ASP A 586 -7.75 10.85 26.38
CA ASP A 586 -8.93 10.95 25.51
C ASP A 586 -8.85 12.14 24.52
N GLU A 587 -8.53 13.35 25.00
CA GLU A 587 -8.51 14.56 24.16
C GLU A 587 -7.56 14.44 22.96
N THR A 588 -6.32 13.99 23.21
CA THR A 588 -5.31 13.84 22.15
C THR A 588 -5.66 12.73 21.19
N ILE A 589 -6.12 11.59 21.69
CA ILE A 589 -6.48 10.45 20.84
C ILE A 589 -7.66 10.80 19.93
N GLU A 590 -8.65 11.55 20.42
CA GLU A 590 -9.77 12.00 19.58
C GLU A 590 -9.31 12.92 18.45
N ILE A 591 -8.41 13.87 18.75
CA ILE A 591 -7.83 14.77 17.73
C ILE A 591 -7.05 13.98 16.69
N LEU A 592 -6.14 13.11 17.13
CA LEU A 592 -5.31 12.31 16.23
C LEU A 592 -6.18 11.39 15.37
N GLN A 593 -7.22 10.77 15.93
CA GLN A 593 -8.14 9.94 15.17
C GLN A 593 -8.89 10.73 14.08
N GLN A 594 -9.27 11.98 14.37
CA GLN A 594 -9.92 12.84 13.37
C GLN A 594 -8.95 13.24 12.25
N MET A 595 -7.71 13.58 12.61
CA MET A 595 -6.65 13.91 11.65
C MET A 595 -6.37 12.75 10.71
N THR A 596 -6.16 11.55 11.26
CA THR A 596 -5.82 10.34 10.51
C THR A 596 -6.96 9.90 9.58
N ARG A 597 -8.20 9.96 10.04
CA ARG A 597 -9.39 9.74 9.20
C ARG A 597 -9.48 10.75 8.05
N THR A 598 -9.22 12.02 8.33
CA THR A 598 -9.29 13.08 7.31
C THR A 598 -8.22 12.91 6.25
N GLU A 599 -6.99 12.59 6.65
CA GLU A 599 -5.88 12.30 5.76
C GLU A 599 -6.17 11.08 4.90
N ARG A 600 -6.64 9.99 5.51
CA ARG A 600 -6.98 8.75 4.80
C ARG A 600 -8.05 8.96 3.72
N LYS A 601 -9.13 9.68 4.06
CA LYS A 601 -10.20 10.07 3.11
C LYS A 601 -9.67 10.92 1.96
N SER A 602 -8.80 11.88 2.28
CA SER A 602 -8.23 12.80 1.29
C SER A 602 -7.35 12.06 0.28
N LEU A 603 -6.50 11.16 0.78
CA LEU A 603 -5.65 10.31 -0.04
C LEU A 603 -6.47 9.34 -0.90
N PHE A 604 -7.50 8.70 -0.34
CA PHE A 604 -8.38 7.81 -1.10
C PHE A 604 -8.98 8.51 -2.32
N ARG A 605 -9.48 9.73 -2.14
CA ARG A 605 -10.02 10.54 -3.24
C ARG A 605 -8.98 10.92 -4.30
N LEU A 606 -7.71 11.05 -3.93
CA LEU A 606 -6.64 11.52 -4.81
C LEU A 606 -5.95 10.37 -5.56
N GLU A 607 -5.78 9.22 -4.92
CA GLU A 607 -4.96 8.10 -5.40
C GLU A 607 -5.77 7.03 -6.13
N VAL A 608 -7.05 6.87 -5.79
CA VAL A 608 -7.94 5.84 -6.37
C VAL A 608 -8.62 6.36 -7.64
N ASP A 609 -8.78 5.51 -8.65
CA ASP A 609 -9.36 5.88 -9.93
C ASP A 609 -10.86 6.23 -9.84
N GLU A 610 -11.37 6.99 -10.82
CA GLU A 610 -12.74 7.50 -10.83
C GLU A 610 -13.81 6.39 -10.87
N GLN A 611 -13.52 5.26 -11.54
CA GLN A 611 -14.46 4.16 -11.65
C GLN A 611 -14.64 3.47 -10.30
N THR A 612 -13.55 3.19 -9.60
CA THR A 612 -13.56 2.62 -8.24
C THR A 612 -14.28 3.55 -7.26
N GLN A 613 -14.04 4.87 -7.35
CA GLN A 613 -14.78 5.85 -6.57
C GLN A 613 -16.29 5.83 -6.90
N HIS A 614 -16.69 5.71 -8.16
CA HIS A 614 -18.11 5.64 -8.57
C HIS A 614 -18.83 4.41 -8.03
N ILE A 615 -18.17 3.24 -8.07
CA ILE A 615 -18.70 1.99 -7.51
C ILE A 615 -18.88 2.14 -5.99
N ALA A 616 -17.88 2.69 -5.29
CA ALA A 616 -17.96 2.95 -3.86
C ALA A 616 -19.09 3.95 -3.49
N GLN A 617 -19.28 5.01 -4.29
CA GLN A 617 -20.37 5.97 -4.08
C GLN A 617 -21.73 5.31 -4.24
N LYS A 618 -21.92 4.46 -5.24
CA LYS A 618 -23.17 3.72 -5.45
C LYS A 618 -23.47 2.78 -4.29
N LEU A 619 -22.47 2.02 -3.83
CA LEU A 619 -22.57 1.16 -2.64
C LEU A 619 -23.03 1.96 -1.41
N LEU A 620 -22.42 3.13 -1.19
CA LEU A 620 -22.74 3.99 -0.05
C LEU A 620 -24.08 4.73 -0.20
N ALA A 621 -24.53 4.98 -1.43
CA ALA A 621 -25.84 5.56 -1.71
C ALA A 621 -27.00 4.60 -1.36
N GLU A 622 -26.84 3.28 -1.57
CA GLU A 622 -27.85 2.28 -1.16
C GLU A 622 -28.14 2.32 0.35
N VAL A 623 -27.18 2.78 1.14
CA VAL A 623 -27.30 2.87 2.61
C VAL A 623 -27.56 4.30 3.08
N ASN A 624 -27.92 5.25 2.20
CA ASN A 624 -28.11 6.67 2.55
C ASN A 624 -26.91 7.28 3.29
N TYR A 625 -25.68 6.89 2.94
CA TYR A 625 -24.49 7.47 3.55
C TYR A 625 -24.33 8.93 3.11
N THR A 626 -24.36 9.86 4.06
CA THR A 626 -24.44 11.30 3.79
C THR A 626 -23.11 12.04 3.81
N GLN A 627 -21.98 11.38 4.13
CA GLN A 627 -20.69 12.08 4.16
C GLN A 627 -20.13 12.27 2.74
N LEU A 628 -19.73 13.50 2.44
CA LEU A 628 -19.21 13.92 1.13
C LEU A 628 -17.89 13.24 0.72
N ASN A 629 -17.16 12.63 1.66
CA ASN A 629 -15.86 11.98 1.42
C ASN A 629 -15.86 10.55 1.99
N MET A 630 -15.60 9.58 1.12
CA MET A 630 -15.60 8.14 1.46
C MET A 630 -14.33 7.75 2.21
N ASP A 631 -14.48 7.08 3.36
CA ASP A 631 -13.37 6.37 4.02
C ASP A 631 -13.26 4.96 3.40
N PRO A 632 -12.09 4.50 2.94
CA PRO A 632 -11.92 3.11 2.52
C PRO A 632 -12.34 2.11 3.60
N THR A 633 -12.19 2.43 4.89
CA THR A 633 -12.67 1.55 5.96
C THR A 633 -14.18 1.41 5.99
N ASP A 634 -14.92 2.47 5.60
CA ASP A 634 -16.39 2.42 5.55
C ASP A 634 -16.85 1.53 4.39
N ILE A 635 -16.13 1.53 3.26
CA ILE A 635 -16.42 0.67 2.09
C ILE A 635 -16.24 -0.80 2.48
N ILE A 636 -15.07 -1.13 3.03
CA ILE A 636 -14.73 -2.50 3.49
C ILE A 636 -15.72 -2.96 4.55
N ASP A 637 -16.02 -2.12 5.55
CA ASP A 637 -16.96 -2.47 6.62
C ASP A 637 -18.35 -2.81 6.07
N ASN A 638 -18.87 -2.02 5.13
CA ASN A 638 -20.18 -2.28 4.56
C ASN A 638 -20.18 -3.56 3.73
N LEU A 639 -19.17 -3.82 2.90
CA LEU A 639 -19.08 -5.07 2.14
C LEU A 639 -19.12 -6.30 3.08
N VAL A 640 -18.31 -6.28 4.14
CA VAL A 640 -18.19 -7.39 5.09
C VAL A 640 -19.40 -7.49 6.02
N ALA A 641 -19.65 -6.47 6.84
CA ALA A 641 -20.62 -6.53 7.95
C ALA A 641 -22.08 -6.44 7.50
N ARG A 642 -22.38 -5.84 6.33
CA ARG A 642 -23.76 -5.67 5.84
C ARG A 642 -24.16 -6.72 4.81
N TYR A 643 -23.24 -7.12 3.92
CA TYR A 643 -23.57 -8.03 2.83
C TYR A 643 -23.02 -9.44 3.10
N VAL A 644 -21.70 -9.60 3.10
CA VAL A 644 -21.10 -10.95 3.07
C VAL A 644 -21.35 -11.72 4.35
N CYS A 645 -21.07 -11.14 5.52
CA CYS A 645 -21.33 -11.83 6.79
C CYS A 645 -22.83 -12.02 7.02
N GLN A 646 -23.68 -11.15 6.47
CA GLN A 646 -25.14 -11.34 6.53
C GLN A 646 -25.66 -12.38 5.52
N ARG A 647 -24.79 -13.06 4.77
CA ARG A 647 -25.10 -14.01 3.68
C ARG A 647 -26.02 -13.40 2.62
N LYS A 648 -25.83 -12.12 2.32
CA LYS A 648 -26.57 -11.40 1.28
C LYS A 648 -25.76 -11.29 0.01
N PRO A 649 -26.42 -11.25 -1.17
CA PRO A 649 -25.72 -10.98 -2.41
C PRO A 649 -25.03 -9.61 -2.32
N LEU A 650 -23.83 -9.52 -2.90
CA LEU A 650 -23.12 -8.25 -3.03
C LEU A 650 -23.99 -7.26 -3.85
N PRO A 651 -23.95 -5.97 -3.52
CA PRO A 651 -24.80 -4.98 -4.14
C PRO A 651 -24.46 -4.84 -5.63
N CYS A 652 -25.51 -4.80 -6.44
CA CYS A 652 -25.41 -4.71 -7.88
C CYS A 652 -26.58 -3.94 -8.48
N ASN A 653 -26.32 -3.26 -9.60
CA ASN A 653 -27.33 -2.65 -10.47
C ASN A 653 -27.11 -3.07 -11.93
N ASP A 654 -27.93 -2.53 -12.84
CA ASP A 654 -27.91 -2.86 -14.27
C ASP A 654 -26.56 -2.59 -14.98
N GLU A 655 -25.66 -1.80 -14.39
CA GLU A 655 -24.37 -1.42 -14.99
C GLU A 655 -23.14 -1.94 -14.23
N PHE A 656 -23.20 -2.09 -12.90
CA PHE A 656 -22.06 -2.43 -12.04
C PHE A 656 -22.46 -3.29 -10.84
N CYS A 657 -21.66 -4.31 -10.53
CA CYS A 657 -21.74 -5.08 -9.29
C CYS A 657 -20.46 -4.90 -8.46
N ALA A 658 -20.60 -4.85 -7.13
CA ALA A 658 -19.49 -5.13 -6.25
C ALA A 658 -19.07 -6.61 -6.41
N SER A 659 -17.78 -6.88 -6.29
CA SER A 659 -17.19 -8.22 -6.40
C SER A 659 -16.10 -8.43 -5.35
N TYR A 660 -15.64 -9.66 -5.16
CA TYR A 660 -14.50 -9.92 -4.28
C TYR A 660 -13.19 -9.29 -4.81
N LEU A 661 -13.05 -9.10 -6.12
CA LEU A 661 -11.94 -8.31 -6.68
C LEU A 661 -12.01 -6.84 -6.24
N PHE A 662 -13.20 -6.23 -6.27
CA PHE A 662 -13.39 -4.87 -5.77
C PHE A 662 -13.05 -4.76 -4.28
N PHE A 663 -13.47 -5.73 -3.46
CA PHE A 663 -13.06 -5.79 -2.06
C PHE A 663 -11.53 -5.85 -1.94
N GLY A 664 -10.89 -6.77 -2.67
CA GLY A 664 -9.45 -7.00 -2.61
C GLY A 664 -8.65 -5.75 -2.96
N ASP A 665 -9.04 -5.04 -4.01
CA ASP A 665 -8.35 -3.82 -4.45
C ASP A 665 -8.46 -2.70 -3.39
N ILE A 666 -9.64 -2.49 -2.79
CA ILE A 666 -9.83 -1.49 -1.72
C ILE A 666 -9.08 -1.88 -0.45
N PHE A 667 -9.12 -3.17 -0.09
CA PHE A 667 -8.47 -3.71 1.11
C PHE A 667 -6.94 -3.63 1.02
N GLU A 668 -6.36 -4.00 -0.12
CA GLU A 668 -4.93 -3.85 -0.37
C GLU A 668 -4.50 -2.39 -0.37
N TYR A 669 -5.28 -1.52 -1.00
CA TYR A 669 -5.04 -0.07 -0.98
C TYR A 669 -4.98 0.42 0.47
N PHE A 670 -6.01 0.10 1.27
CA PHE A 670 -6.08 0.50 2.68
C PHE A 670 -4.88 -0.01 3.48
N SER A 671 -4.53 -1.28 3.31
CA SER A 671 -3.44 -1.92 4.05
C SER A 671 -2.08 -1.30 3.71
N LYS A 672 -1.78 -1.09 2.43
CA LYS A 672 -0.54 -0.43 1.96
C LYS A 672 -0.48 1.04 2.38
N GLN A 673 -1.61 1.74 2.31
CA GLN A 673 -1.70 3.14 2.75
C GLN A 673 -1.42 3.26 4.25
N SER A 674 -2.04 2.40 5.06
CA SER A 674 -1.83 2.34 6.51
C SER A 674 -0.36 2.10 6.87
N GLU A 675 0.28 1.13 6.22
CA GLU A 675 1.70 0.83 6.41
C GLU A 675 2.58 2.04 6.08
N LYS A 676 2.35 2.66 4.92
CA LYS A 676 3.05 3.87 4.48
C LYS A 676 2.91 5.02 5.49
N LEU A 677 1.70 5.27 6.02
CA LEU A 677 1.47 6.33 7.00
C LEU A 677 2.20 6.06 8.34
N PHE A 678 2.41 4.79 8.70
CA PHE A 678 3.15 4.42 9.89
C PHE A 678 4.68 4.54 9.70
N ASP A 679 5.20 4.03 8.58
CA ASP A 679 6.65 3.91 8.32
C ASP A 679 7.32 5.23 7.97
N LEU A 680 6.58 6.23 7.50
CA LEU A 680 7.18 7.48 7.05
C LEU A 680 7.80 8.33 8.20
N ASN A 681 7.84 7.83 9.44
CA ASN A 681 8.52 8.42 10.61
C ASN A 681 7.92 9.79 11.05
N MET A 682 6.83 10.22 10.41
CA MET A 682 6.14 11.49 10.63
C MET A 682 4.68 11.25 11.02
N GLY A 683 4.15 12.08 11.92
CA GLY A 683 2.71 12.40 11.93
C GLY A 683 1.82 11.70 12.95
N ALA A 684 0.55 12.11 12.91
CA ALA A 684 -0.50 11.79 13.86
C ALA A 684 -0.83 10.28 13.96
N GLU A 685 -0.64 9.51 12.88
CA GLU A 685 -0.98 8.08 12.82
C GLU A 685 -0.07 7.23 13.72
N ARG A 686 1.24 7.51 13.73
CA ARG A 686 2.19 6.79 14.59
C ARG A 686 1.95 7.11 16.06
N GLN A 687 1.73 8.38 16.37
CA GLN A 687 1.36 8.83 17.70
C GLN A 687 0.05 8.17 18.16
N TYR A 688 -0.96 8.14 17.28
CA TYR A 688 -2.25 7.49 17.54
C TYR A 688 -2.07 6.02 17.89
N ARG A 689 -1.29 5.24 17.12
CA ARG A 689 -1.09 3.80 17.38
C ARG A 689 -0.33 3.52 18.66
N VAL A 690 0.67 4.33 18.99
CA VAL A 690 1.40 4.21 20.27
C VAL A 690 0.46 4.46 21.44
N LEU A 691 -0.31 5.56 21.40
CA LEU A 691 -1.30 5.88 22.43
C LEU A 691 -2.41 4.83 22.52
N ASN A 692 -2.82 4.26 21.39
CA ASN A 692 -3.83 3.20 21.34
C ASN A 692 -3.35 1.90 21.98
N SER A 693 -2.07 1.56 21.77
CA SER A 693 -1.47 0.31 22.29
C SER A 693 -1.07 0.41 23.76
N PHE A 694 -0.76 1.62 24.24
CA PHE A 694 -0.17 1.85 25.56
C PHE A 694 -0.96 1.27 26.74
N PRO A 695 -2.29 1.45 26.87
CA PRO A 695 -3.02 0.96 28.05
C PRO A 695 -2.95 -0.56 28.19
N ILE A 696 -3.12 -1.30 27.10
CA ILE A 696 -3.04 -2.77 27.11
C ILE A 696 -1.64 -3.22 27.55
N LEU A 697 -0.59 -2.66 26.94
CA LEU A 697 0.79 -3.03 27.30
C LEU A 697 1.16 -2.61 28.73
N ARG A 698 0.61 -1.48 29.21
CA ARG A 698 0.71 -1.08 30.62
C ARG A 698 0.03 -2.09 31.54
N TYR A 699 -1.15 -2.59 31.18
CA TYR A 699 -1.81 -3.65 31.95
C TYR A 699 -0.99 -4.93 31.99
N VAL A 700 -0.45 -5.39 30.86
CA VAL A 700 0.46 -6.54 30.81
C VAL A 700 1.64 -6.33 31.77
N ARG A 701 2.29 -5.14 31.73
CA ARG A 701 3.38 -4.79 32.66
C ARG A 701 2.93 -4.88 34.12
N LEU A 702 1.83 -4.23 34.49
CA LEU A 702 1.32 -4.25 35.87
C LEU A 702 0.98 -5.68 36.33
N MET A 703 0.45 -6.51 35.44
CA MET A 703 0.17 -7.91 35.74
C MET A 703 1.44 -8.71 36.02
N THR A 704 2.56 -8.40 35.35
CA THR A 704 3.85 -9.05 35.64
C THR A 704 4.43 -8.65 37.01
N GLU A 705 4.01 -7.50 37.55
CA GLU A 705 4.44 -7.00 38.88
C GLU A 705 3.57 -7.57 40.02
N SER A 706 2.39 -8.11 39.70
CA SER A 706 1.50 -8.78 40.64
C SER A 706 1.87 -10.26 40.85
N ASN A 707 1.63 -10.78 42.05
CA ASN A 707 1.81 -12.20 42.39
C ASN A 707 0.50 -13.01 42.37
N GLY A 708 -0.63 -12.37 42.06
CA GLY A 708 -1.93 -13.03 42.01
C GLY A 708 -2.18 -13.72 40.66
N LYS A 709 -2.89 -14.85 40.69
CA LYS A 709 -3.45 -15.48 39.47
C LYS A 709 -4.61 -14.64 38.96
N GLN A 710 -4.49 -14.14 37.75
CA GLN A 710 -5.49 -13.24 37.17
C GLN A 710 -5.66 -13.47 35.67
N ILE A 711 -6.89 -13.27 35.22
CA ILE A 711 -7.31 -13.33 33.83
C ILE A 711 -8.00 -12.02 33.49
N GLN A 712 -7.44 -11.30 32.53
CA GLN A 712 -8.00 -10.04 32.07
C GLN A 712 -8.42 -10.14 30.60
N PHE A 713 -9.70 -9.93 30.33
CA PHE A 713 -10.24 -9.85 28.98
C PHE A 713 -10.46 -8.39 28.59
N PHE A 714 -10.12 -8.02 27.36
CA PHE A 714 -10.47 -6.75 26.73
C PHE A 714 -11.34 -7.01 25.52
N ALA A 715 -12.64 -6.78 25.65
CA ALA A 715 -13.58 -6.79 24.52
C ALA A 715 -13.46 -5.47 23.74
N SER A 716 -12.81 -5.54 22.59
CA SER A 716 -12.13 -4.43 21.92
C SER A 716 -12.54 -4.26 20.45
N HIS A 717 -11.79 -3.44 19.72
CA HIS A 717 -11.94 -3.16 18.29
C HIS A 717 -10.72 -3.65 17.50
N ASP A 718 -10.90 -3.80 16.20
CA ASP A 718 -9.82 -4.07 15.23
C ASP A 718 -8.69 -3.05 15.35
N THR A 719 -9.02 -1.77 15.48
CA THR A 719 -8.05 -0.68 15.56
C THR A 719 -7.07 -0.83 16.73
N ILE A 720 -7.52 -1.38 17.86
CA ILE A 720 -6.66 -1.59 19.04
C ILE A 720 -5.70 -2.76 18.78
N ILE A 721 -6.20 -3.89 18.30
CA ILE A 721 -5.36 -5.07 17.99
C ILE A 721 -4.37 -4.73 16.87
N GLY A 722 -4.83 -4.12 15.78
CA GLY A 722 -3.98 -3.68 14.68
C GLY A 722 -2.90 -2.69 15.12
N SER A 723 -3.25 -1.71 15.98
CA SER A 723 -2.27 -0.79 16.56
C SER A 723 -1.20 -1.53 17.37
N ILE A 724 -1.61 -2.47 18.23
CA ILE A 724 -0.67 -3.24 19.05
C ILE A 724 0.25 -4.08 18.15
N LEU A 725 -0.30 -4.79 17.17
CA LEU A 725 0.52 -5.61 16.26
C LEU A 725 1.55 -4.78 15.48
N ARG A 726 1.17 -3.57 15.03
CA ARG A 726 2.08 -2.63 14.34
C ARG A 726 3.15 -2.05 15.26
N VAL A 727 2.80 -1.80 16.52
CA VAL A 727 3.74 -1.36 17.56
C VAL A 727 4.72 -2.50 17.91
N LEU A 728 4.22 -3.73 18.02
CA LEU A 728 4.99 -4.88 18.46
C LEU A 728 5.82 -5.53 17.36
N THR A 729 5.45 -5.42 16.08
CA THR A 729 6.09 -6.16 14.98
C THR A 729 6.42 -5.27 13.78
N ASP A 730 7.44 -5.64 12.99
CA ASP A 730 7.80 -4.98 11.72
C ASP A 730 7.25 -5.74 10.50
N SER A 731 6.35 -6.69 10.72
CA SER A 731 5.84 -7.54 9.64
C SER A 731 4.63 -6.91 8.98
N GLY A 732 4.71 -6.70 7.67
CA GLY A 732 3.56 -6.32 6.83
C GLY A 732 2.44 -7.35 6.80
N LYS A 733 2.65 -8.56 7.37
CA LYS A 733 1.62 -9.60 7.58
C LYS A 733 0.49 -9.09 8.48
N TYR A 734 0.81 -8.28 9.49
CA TYR A 734 -0.19 -7.79 10.42
C TYR A 734 -0.72 -6.43 9.94
N ILE A 735 -1.90 -6.47 9.34
CA ILE A 735 -2.63 -5.30 8.85
C ILE A 735 -3.43 -4.64 9.98
N ASP A 736 -4.06 -3.48 9.72
CA ASP A 736 -4.89 -2.81 10.74
C ASP A 736 -6.27 -3.45 10.87
N TRP A 737 -6.84 -3.90 9.75
CA TRP A 737 -8.17 -4.50 9.72
C TRP A 737 -8.09 -5.98 10.09
N GLN A 738 -8.53 -6.32 11.30
CA GLN A 738 -8.52 -7.71 11.78
C GLN A 738 -9.76 -8.47 11.30
N VAL A 739 -9.77 -9.80 11.45
CA VAL A 739 -10.99 -10.63 11.31
C VAL A 739 -11.92 -10.46 12.53
N PHE A 740 -13.20 -10.80 12.43
CA PHE A 740 -14.09 -10.75 13.61
C PHE A 740 -13.66 -11.79 14.64
N ALA A 741 -13.84 -11.49 15.94
CA ALA A 741 -13.36 -12.33 17.04
C ALA A 741 -11.85 -12.61 17.05
N ALA A 742 -11.04 -11.84 16.31
CA ALA A 742 -9.58 -11.91 16.38
C ALA A 742 -9.09 -11.72 17.82
N ARG A 743 -8.11 -12.52 18.23
CA ARG A 743 -7.56 -12.52 19.60
C ARG A 743 -6.05 -12.30 19.62
N LEU A 744 -5.63 -11.39 20.48
CA LEU A 744 -4.24 -11.19 20.86
C LEU A 744 -4.08 -11.49 22.35
N ILE A 745 -3.28 -12.49 22.69
CA ILE A 745 -3.13 -12.97 24.06
C ILE A 745 -1.69 -12.79 24.53
N PHE A 746 -1.55 -12.17 25.69
CA PHE A 746 -0.32 -12.08 26.45
C PHE A 746 -0.37 -13.11 27.57
N GLU A 747 0.46 -14.14 27.48
CA GLU A 747 0.61 -15.17 28.50
C GLU A 747 1.82 -14.84 29.38
N ILE A 748 1.63 -14.80 30.69
CA ILE A 748 2.69 -14.56 31.66
C ILE A 748 3.02 -15.89 32.32
N TYR A 749 4.26 -16.36 32.10
CA TYR A 749 4.80 -17.56 32.69
C TYR A 749 5.72 -17.21 33.86
N GLU A 750 5.75 -18.06 34.87
CA GLU A 750 6.60 -17.92 36.05
C GLU A 750 7.33 -19.23 36.34
N THR A 751 8.63 -19.11 36.63
CA THR A 751 9.48 -20.23 37.02
C THR A 751 9.46 -20.47 38.51
N THR A 752 9.97 -21.62 38.94
CA THR A 752 10.18 -21.95 40.37
C THR A 752 11.10 -20.97 41.11
N GLU A 753 11.91 -20.19 40.38
CA GLU A 753 12.79 -19.15 40.93
C GLU A 753 12.13 -17.75 40.91
N ASN A 754 10.81 -17.68 40.63
CA ASN A 754 10.03 -16.45 40.46
C ASN A 754 10.52 -15.53 39.32
N THR A 755 11.22 -16.08 38.34
CA THR A 755 11.53 -15.37 37.10
C THR A 755 10.31 -15.44 36.18
N LYS A 756 9.87 -14.28 35.70
CA LYS A 756 8.68 -14.15 34.84
C LYS A 756 9.04 -13.92 33.38
N PHE A 757 8.28 -14.55 32.50
CA PHE A 757 8.40 -14.44 31.07
C PHE A 757 7.04 -14.10 30.43
N LEU A 758 7.10 -13.50 29.26
CA LEU A 758 5.99 -13.11 28.43
C LEU A 758 5.98 -13.95 27.16
N ARG A 759 4.80 -14.39 26.74
CA ARG A 759 4.55 -14.97 25.42
C ARG A 759 3.39 -14.25 24.78
N VAL A 760 3.49 -14.00 23.48
CA VAL A 760 2.48 -13.25 22.71
C VAL A 760 1.93 -14.16 21.62
N VAL A 761 0.62 -14.41 21.66
CA VAL A 761 -0.10 -15.29 20.75
C VAL A 761 -1.16 -14.50 20.00
N TYR A 762 -1.16 -14.54 18.67
CA TYR A 762 -2.15 -13.89 17.83
C TYR A 762 -2.89 -14.93 17.00
N ASP A 763 -4.21 -15.03 17.18
CA ASP A 763 -5.09 -16.02 16.53
C ASP A 763 -4.54 -17.46 16.52
N GLY A 764 -3.93 -17.86 17.64
CA GLY A 764 -3.37 -19.19 17.86
C GLY A 764 -1.90 -19.35 17.45
N GLU A 765 -1.33 -18.41 16.70
CA GLU A 765 0.08 -18.39 16.31
C GLU A 765 0.93 -17.73 17.39
N ASP A 766 2.03 -18.38 17.77
CA ASP A 766 3.03 -17.79 18.67
C ASP A 766 3.88 -16.76 17.90
N ILE A 767 3.66 -15.49 18.19
CA ILE A 767 4.34 -14.38 17.53
C ILE A 767 5.45 -13.77 18.38
N THR A 768 5.82 -14.39 19.50
CA THR A 768 6.79 -13.86 20.48
C THR A 768 8.14 -13.52 19.83
N THR A 769 8.57 -14.31 18.84
CA THR A 769 9.80 -14.09 18.06
C THR A 769 9.76 -12.88 17.15
N SER A 770 8.55 -12.42 16.78
CA SER A 770 8.34 -11.24 15.95
C SER A 770 8.21 -9.95 16.76
N VAL A 771 8.16 -10.03 18.10
CA VAL A 771 7.99 -8.88 18.99
C VAL A 771 9.32 -8.11 19.11
N LYS A 772 9.33 -6.83 18.68
CA LYS A 772 10.52 -5.97 18.56
C LYS A 772 11.38 -5.87 19.81
N PHE A 773 10.74 -5.84 20.99
CA PHE A 773 11.49 -5.70 22.24
C PHE A 773 12.04 -7.01 22.78
N CYS A 774 11.56 -8.17 22.29
CA CYS A 774 11.98 -9.48 22.76
C CYS A 774 13.31 -9.89 22.11
N LYS A 775 14.43 -9.45 22.70
CA LYS A 775 15.76 -9.63 22.11
C LYS A 775 16.39 -10.97 22.46
N ASN A 776 16.16 -11.45 23.69
CA ASN A 776 16.83 -12.62 24.24
C ASN A 776 15.80 -13.64 24.73
N LEU A 777 15.25 -14.43 23.80
CA LEU A 777 14.26 -15.45 24.13
C LEU A 777 14.87 -16.61 24.91
N GLU A 778 14.17 -17.07 25.94
CA GLU A 778 14.49 -18.27 26.69
C GLU A 778 13.41 -19.33 26.43
N TYR A 779 13.78 -20.42 25.75
CA TYR A 779 12.85 -21.46 25.28
C TYR A 779 11.64 -20.91 24.49
N GLY A 780 11.84 -19.81 23.76
CA GLY A 780 10.79 -19.12 23.00
C GLY A 780 9.98 -18.10 23.80
N LEU A 781 10.23 -17.96 25.10
CA LEU A 781 9.57 -16.96 25.97
C LEU A 781 10.43 -15.69 26.09
N CYS A 782 9.77 -14.54 26.17
CA CYS A 782 10.38 -13.23 26.25
C CYS A 782 10.59 -12.79 27.71
N PRO A 783 11.80 -12.45 28.16
CA PRO A 783 12.01 -11.96 29.52
C PRO A 783 11.18 -10.71 29.81
N VAL A 784 10.50 -10.65 30.97
CA VAL A 784 9.68 -9.48 31.35
C VAL A 784 10.53 -8.19 31.48
N SER A 785 11.85 -8.30 31.70
CA SER A 785 12.76 -7.15 31.67
C SER A 785 12.72 -6.39 30.35
N ASP A 786 12.56 -7.10 29.23
CA ASP A 786 12.52 -6.51 27.90
C ASP A 786 11.25 -5.68 27.70
N LEU A 787 10.09 -6.20 28.17
CA LEU A 787 8.84 -5.45 28.21
C LEU A 787 8.96 -4.18 29.08
N LYS A 788 9.57 -4.29 30.27
CA LYS A 788 9.74 -3.14 31.17
C LYS A 788 10.56 -2.03 30.52
N LEU A 789 11.69 -2.40 29.92
CA LEU A 789 12.60 -1.46 29.25
C LEU A 789 11.93 -0.80 28.03
N PHE A 790 11.13 -1.56 27.28
CA PHE A 790 10.32 -1.04 26.20
C PHE A 790 9.25 -0.05 26.69
N MET A 791 8.52 -0.38 27.76
CA MET A 791 7.46 0.46 28.31
C MET A 791 7.96 1.72 29.01
N GLU A 792 9.21 1.74 29.48
CA GLU A 792 9.81 2.91 30.12
C GLU A 792 10.22 4.00 29.11
N LYS A 793 10.68 3.60 27.93
CA LYS A 793 11.19 4.55 26.94
C LYS A 793 10.91 4.15 25.49
N GLY A 794 11.17 2.89 25.15
CA GLY A 794 11.15 2.41 23.77
C GLY A 794 9.81 2.64 23.04
N ILE A 795 8.68 2.44 23.72
CA ILE A 795 7.36 2.62 23.11
C ILE A 795 7.09 4.07 22.70
N PHE A 796 7.55 5.04 23.49
CA PHE A 796 7.38 6.46 23.22
C PHE A 796 8.40 6.97 22.20
N GLU A 797 9.63 6.45 22.24
CA GLU A 797 10.67 6.79 21.27
C GLU A 797 10.24 6.46 19.85
N MET A 798 9.41 5.42 19.66
CA MET A 798 8.77 5.18 18.38
C MET A 798 7.96 6.40 17.95
N ALA A 799 7.09 6.96 18.77
CA ALA A 799 6.35 8.16 18.36
C ALA A 799 7.19 9.46 18.38
N GLY A 800 8.49 9.41 18.70
CA GLY A 800 9.37 10.58 18.82
C GLY A 800 9.23 11.32 20.16
N PHE A 801 8.76 10.64 21.21
CA PHE A 801 8.57 11.19 22.55
C PHE A 801 9.38 10.40 23.59
N GLU A 802 9.58 10.95 24.78
CA GLU A 802 10.29 10.23 25.85
C GLU A 802 9.35 9.66 26.91
N THR A 803 8.19 10.28 27.13
CA THR A 803 7.25 9.87 28.19
C THR A 803 5.79 9.86 27.72
N PHE A 804 4.94 9.18 28.49
CA PHE A 804 3.49 9.16 28.29
C PHE A 804 2.88 10.57 28.38
N GLU A 805 3.32 11.38 29.34
CA GLU A 805 2.81 12.74 29.55
C GLU A 805 3.12 13.64 28.36
N GLN A 806 4.33 13.52 27.80
CA GLN A 806 4.73 14.28 26.61
C GLN A 806 3.86 13.92 25.40
N ILE A 807 3.78 12.62 25.06
CA ILE A 807 2.98 12.16 23.93
C ILE A 807 1.48 12.44 24.11
N CYS A 808 1.02 12.54 25.35
CA CYS A 808 -0.39 12.80 25.65
C CYS A 808 -0.76 14.29 25.65
N THR A 809 0.19 15.19 25.84
CA THR A 809 -0.05 16.65 25.86
C THR A 809 0.35 17.33 24.56
N ASP A 810 1.32 16.77 23.87
CA ASP A 810 1.77 17.24 22.56
C ASP A 810 0.99 16.52 21.47
N HIS A 811 -0.13 17.07 21.04
CA HIS A 811 -0.59 16.79 19.68
C HIS A 811 0.43 17.47 18.79
N ARG A 812 1.25 16.74 18.01
CA ARG A 812 2.14 17.40 17.05
C ARG A 812 1.31 18.39 16.24
N LYS A 813 1.46 19.68 16.59
CA LYS A 813 0.84 20.84 15.93
C LYS A 813 1.72 21.33 14.78
N GLU A 814 2.56 20.45 14.25
CA GLU A 814 3.06 20.59 12.88
C GLU A 814 1.90 20.12 11.99
N PHE A 815 0.88 20.91 11.65
CA PHE A 815 0.89 22.30 11.20
C PHE A 815 -0.30 23.10 11.75
N ASN A 816 -0.04 24.06 12.63
CA ASN A 816 -0.85 25.26 12.80
C ASN A 816 0.10 26.46 12.74
N PHE A 817 0.39 27.00 11.55
CA PHE A 817 0.78 28.39 11.27
C PHE A 817 0.59 28.62 9.76
N VAL A 818 -0.33 29.53 9.37
CA VAL A 818 -0.11 30.94 8.97
C VAL A 818 0.62 31.06 7.63
#